data_AF-A0A8S1J292-F1
#
_entry.id   AF-A0A8S1J292-F1
#
_cell.length_a   1.000
_cell.length_b   1.000
_cell.length_c   1.000
_cell.angle_alpha   90.00
_cell.angle_beta   90.00
_cell.angle_gamma   90.00
#
_symmetry.space_group_name_H-M   'P 1'
#
loop_
_entity.id
_entity.type
_entity.pdbx_description
1 polymer ?
#
loop_
_entity_poly.entity_id
_entity_poly.type
_entity_poly.pdbx_seq_one_letter_code
_entity_poly.pdbx_strand_id
1 'polypeptide(L)'
;MAAAEAPPWWTPDMQSLCQRRAPLPDVGRWQSTYVRYKGQTEGQVCQHGWEQATSQQVQDQLAMASNGGFAPGRTPLHSALAPLAINMRIVTAPAEFAVPVKQDRRLTPDFKVRVEVKYRGQVSFPLTVRAYILSQQEKDNLPEWSPEGAVDNDGQNERKGHPTELKGTTYITHHFEANMSGGLSSSFSGSTGVQTLQGHTVHHVVPSTVIQTPQYMASQGGMGQRYPQHPQLQLHSGLMGQRQEVITLDSSNPLSLNSGTTASAVPSLGDFSDSSNWAAMLQDFFPEGDVTTVSAEFMQGMDANSVSIKPEQVISHSDQKIIISENVLQEEGVLMHDFEFLNLEFMKPTRMSKVYACFACTVLERDLLYCIFHIPTVGICRAEQRAKACERLSIPRRVMDQSNANSQCETSEANSCYPQSRKRIGEASERGESTRNPGGWNPVMDRLPASPPNHSSGDTMPHSRNALREWILEEYESRGWRRRLTEMDLRTLESQAGFPAGGGDVDVSPIQWEEFTTQFRDVLGLLTKISAVWNHEDPCVISGLDMDRGRTAQALAKEPSGTFICRLSWSEPGSLVLTCKVAPGTPAADGDGLLHVIIGAKDLNERRVDTWIRDYPAATHVLDVYTHKRVDKRKVFASNYTRLRLMDDLDSMSQG
;
A
#
# COMPACT_ATOMS: atom_id res chain seq x y z
N MET A 1 16.21 18.82 -30.15
CA MET A 1 15.66 17.59 -29.53
C MET A 1 14.16 17.61 -29.75
N ALA A 2 13.62 16.59 -30.42
CA ALA A 2 12.16 16.48 -30.59
C ALA A 2 11.50 16.35 -29.21
N ALA A 3 10.38 17.03 -28.98
CA ALA A 3 9.60 16.86 -27.77
C ALA A 3 9.16 15.39 -27.71
N ALA A 4 9.49 14.68 -26.62
CA ALA A 4 9.00 13.32 -26.42
C ALA A 4 7.47 13.34 -26.44
N GLU A 5 6.88 12.58 -27.35
CA GLU A 5 5.44 12.45 -27.46
C GLU A 5 4.91 11.84 -26.15
N ALA A 6 3.83 12.41 -25.61
CA ALA A 6 3.20 11.89 -24.41
C ALA A 6 2.70 10.46 -24.68
N PRO A 7 2.75 9.54 -23.70
CA PRO A 7 2.28 8.19 -23.92
C PRO A 7 0.77 8.19 -24.20
N PRO A 8 0.24 7.17 -24.91
CA PRO A 8 -1.14 7.20 -25.40
C PRO A 8 -2.21 7.22 -24.28
N TRP A 9 -1.83 6.84 -23.06
CA TRP A 9 -2.68 6.89 -21.88
C TRP A 9 -2.63 8.23 -21.13
N TRP A 10 -1.73 9.13 -21.50
CA TRP A 10 -1.61 10.46 -20.88
C TRP A 10 -2.53 11.46 -21.59
N THR A 11 -3.63 11.80 -20.93
CA THR A 11 -4.54 12.85 -21.40
C THR A 11 -4.17 14.21 -20.80
N PRO A 12 -4.57 15.34 -21.41
CA PRO A 12 -4.36 16.68 -20.84
C PRO A 12 -4.92 16.83 -19.41
N ASP A 13 -6.05 16.19 -19.13
CA ASP A 13 -6.72 16.24 -17.82
C ASP A 13 -6.07 15.35 -16.75
N MET A 14 -5.11 14.48 -17.14
CA MET A 14 -4.52 13.48 -16.24
C MET A 14 -3.92 14.10 -14.98
N GLN A 15 -3.29 15.28 -15.13
CA GLN A 15 -2.72 16.01 -14.01
C GLN A 15 -3.79 16.44 -13.00
N SER A 16 -4.90 17.02 -13.48
CA SER A 16 -6.02 17.44 -12.63
C SER A 16 -6.66 16.25 -11.93
N LEU A 17 -6.83 15.13 -12.64
CA LEU A 17 -7.35 13.89 -12.07
C LEU A 17 -6.43 13.34 -10.96
N CYS A 18 -5.12 13.36 -11.17
CA CYS A 18 -4.15 12.94 -10.15
C CYS A 18 -4.18 13.84 -8.91
N GLN A 19 -4.26 15.17 -9.10
CA GLN A 19 -4.31 16.15 -8.00
C GLN A 19 -5.58 15.98 -7.17
N ARG A 20 -6.73 15.81 -7.83
CA ARG A 20 -8.03 15.58 -7.18
C ARG A 20 -8.23 14.15 -6.70
N ARG A 21 -7.27 13.25 -6.95
CA ARG A 21 -7.36 11.82 -6.64
C ARG A 21 -8.66 11.21 -7.17
N ALA A 22 -8.96 11.50 -8.44
CA ALA A 22 -10.15 11.06 -9.15
C ALA A 22 -9.95 9.69 -9.82
N PRO A 23 -11.03 8.96 -10.16
CA PRO A 23 -10.92 7.76 -10.97
C PRO A 23 -10.40 8.08 -12.37
N LEU A 24 -9.63 7.15 -12.93
CA LEU A 24 -9.18 7.21 -14.31
C LEU A 24 -10.37 6.98 -15.26
N PRO A 25 -10.57 7.82 -16.29
CA PRO A 25 -11.59 7.57 -17.32
C PRO A 25 -11.21 6.37 -18.20
N ASP A 26 -12.22 5.73 -18.79
CA ASP A 26 -12.07 4.68 -19.80
C ASP A 26 -11.11 3.53 -19.41
N VAL A 27 -11.15 3.11 -18.14
CA VAL A 27 -10.31 2.01 -17.59
C VAL A 27 -10.39 0.74 -18.45
N GLY A 28 -11.55 0.49 -19.08
CA GLY A 28 -11.78 -0.62 -20.02
C GLY A 28 -10.78 -0.70 -21.17
N ARG A 29 -10.30 0.44 -21.67
CA ARG A 29 -9.33 0.49 -22.79
C ARG A 29 -7.91 0.09 -22.37
N TRP A 30 -7.59 0.24 -21.08
CA TRP A 30 -6.25 0.09 -20.55
C TRP A 30 -6.04 -1.22 -19.82
N GLN A 31 -6.78 -2.26 -20.17
CA GLN A 31 -6.66 -3.57 -19.53
C GLN A 31 -6.77 -4.72 -20.52
N SER A 32 -6.29 -5.89 -20.11
CA SER A 32 -6.51 -7.14 -20.84
C SER A 32 -6.67 -8.28 -19.86
N THR A 33 -7.47 -9.26 -20.25
CA THR A 33 -7.77 -10.45 -19.47
C THR A 33 -7.17 -11.67 -20.14
N TYR A 34 -6.62 -12.57 -19.33
CA TYR A 34 -5.87 -13.75 -19.76
C TYR A 34 -6.30 -14.95 -18.93
N VAL A 35 -6.23 -16.13 -19.54
CA VAL A 35 -6.52 -17.40 -18.86
C VAL A 35 -5.38 -18.36 -19.09
N ARG A 36 -4.96 -19.03 -18.02
CA ARG A 36 -4.10 -20.20 -18.10
C ARG A 36 -4.88 -21.40 -17.60
N TYR A 37 -5.23 -22.29 -18.52
CA TYR A 37 -5.80 -23.58 -18.18
C TYR A 37 -4.70 -24.50 -17.66
N LYS A 38 -4.98 -25.26 -16.60
CA LYS A 38 -4.02 -26.17 -15.98
C LYS A 38 -3.45 -27.14 -17.02
N GLY A 39 -2.11 -27.22 -17.09
CA GLY A 39 -1.37 -28.11 -17.99
C GLY A 39 -1.15 -27.57 -19.41
N GLN A 40 -1.63 -26.36 -19.74
CA GLN A 40 -1.11 -25.64 -20.90
C GLN A 40 0.20 -24.93 -20.54
N THR A 41 1.23 -25.14 -21.35
CA THR A 41 2.56 -24.52 -21.19
C THR A 41 2.56 -23.03 -21.52
N GLU A 42 1.59 -22.57 -22.30
CA GLU A 42 1.44 -21.17 -22.70
C GLU A 42 0.06 -20.66 -22.29
N GLY A 43 0.01 -19.49 -21.67
CA GLY A 43 -1.26 -18.82 -21.37
C GLY A 43 -1.97 -18.44 -22.67
N GLN A 44 -3.09 -19.08 -22.96
CA GLN A 44 -3.94 -18.68 -24.08
C GLN A 44 -4.55 -17.31 -23.78
N VAL A 45 -4.24 -16.33 -24.62
CA VAL A 45 -4.81 -14.98 -24.51
C VAL A 45 -6.27 -15.02 -24.97
N CYS A 46 -7.17 -15.40 -24.08
CA CYS A 46 -8.61 -15.39 -24.34
C CYS A 46 -9.18 -14.03 -23.95
N GLN A 47 -9.59 -13.21 -24.91
CA GLN A 47 -10.25 -11.93 -24.65
C GLN A 47 -11.61 -12.08 -23.93
N HIS A 48 -12.17 -13.29 -23.89
CA HIS A 48 -13.52 -13.57 -23.41
C HIS A 48 -13.61 -14.11 -21.97
N GLY A 49 -12.49 -14.25 -21.27
CA GLY A 49 -12.43 -14.79 -19.92
C GLY A 49 -12.26 -16.32 -19.89
N TRP A 50 -12.54 -16.93 -18.73
CA TRP A 50 -12.43 -18.37 -18.50
C TRP A 50 -13.73 -19.07 -18.91
N GLU A 51 -13.61 -20.23 -19.56
CA GLU A 51 -14.73 -21.04 -20.04
C GLU A 51 -14.60 -22.50 -19.57
N GLN A 52 -15.69 -23.05 -19.03
CA GLN A 52 -15.73 -24.41 -18.50
C GLN A 52 -15.45 -25.47 -19.58
N ALA A 53 -16.03 -25.30 -20.77
CA ALA A 53 -15.87 -26.23 -21.88
C ALA A 53 -14.40 -26.37 -22.31
N THR A 54 -13.67 -25.25 -22.40
CA THR A 54 -12.24 -25.25 -22.71
C THR A 54 -11.43 -25.90 -21.59
N SER A 55 -11.74 -25.60 -20.33
CA SER A 55 -11.07 -26.22 -19.18
C SER A 55 -11.24 -27.75 -19.17
N GLN A 56 -12.46 -28.24 -19.43
CA GLN A 56 -12.76 -29.67 -19.57
C GLN A 56 -11.99 -30.29 -20.73
N GLN A 57 -11.98 -29.64 -21.90
CA GLN A 57 -11.24 -30.13 -23.07
C GLN A 57 -9.74 -30.27 -22.78
N VAL A 58 -9.13 -29.28 -22.13
CA VAL A 58 -7.70 -29.32 -21.73
C VAL A 58 -7.47 -30.43 -20.71
N GLN A 59 -8.37 -30.59 -19.74
CA GLN A 59 -8.30 -31.68 -18.77
C GLN A 59 -8.34 -33.05 -19.46
N ASP A 60 -9.25 -33.25 -20.41
CA ASP A 60 -9.41 -34.51 -21.11
C ASP A 60 -8.18 -34.83 -21.96
N GLN A 61 -7.59 -33.84 -22.62
CA GLN A 61 -6.32 -33.99 -23.35
C GLN A 61 -5.17 -34.42 -22.43
N LEU A 62 -5.07 -33.82 -21.24
CA LEU A 62 -4.05 -34.21 -20.25
C LEU A 62 -4.29 -35.61 -19.72
N ALA A 63 -5.54 -35.98 -19.47
CA ALA A 63 -5.91 -37.33 -19.04
C ALA A 63 -5.54 -38.37 -20.09
N MET A 64 -5.76 -38.08 -21.38
CA MET A 64 -5.35 -38.93 -22.51
C MET A 64 -3.82 -39.05 -22.65
N ALA A 65 -3.08 -37.96 -22.40
CA ALA A 65 -1.61 -37.97 -22.47
C ALA A 65 -0.96 -38.71 -21.28
N SER A 66 -1.59 -38.69 -20.10
CA SER A 66 -1.13 -39.43 -18.94
C SER A 66 -1.55 -40.90 -19.05
N ASN A 67 -0.64 -41.76 -19.50
CA ASN A 67 -0.85 -43.18 -19.85
C ASN A 67 -1.26 -44.14 -18.70
N GLY A 68 -2.16 -43.75 -17.77
CA GLY A 68 -2.87 -44.70 -16.89
C GLY A 68 -2.83 -44.45 -15.39
N GLY A 69 -2.71 -43.21 -14.90
CA GLY A 69 -2.64 -42.92 -13.45
C GLY A 69 -3.80 -42.11 -12.86
N PHE A 70 -4.43 -41.22 -13.64
CA PHE A 70 -5.50 -40.37 -13.13
C PHE A 70 -6.86 -41.03 -13.35
N ALA A 71 -7.41 -41.62 -12.30
CA ALA A 71 -8.81 -41.98 -12.31
C ALA A 71 -9.64 -40.69 -12.54
N PRO A 72 -10.67 -40.70 -13.40
CA PRO A 72 -11.55 -39.55 -13.67
C PRO A 72 -12.44 -39.18 -12.47
N GLY A 73 -11.95 -39.35 -11.24
CA GLY A 73 -12.65 -39.09 -10.00
C GLY A 73 -12.92 -37.60 -9.82
N ARG A 74 -14.21 -37.24 -9.95
CA ARG A 74 -14.88 -36.05 -9.40
C ARG A 74 -14.04 -34.78 -9.40
N THR A 75 -13.57 -34.34 -10.57
CA THR A 75 -13.04 -32.97 -10.65
C THR A 75 -14.18 -31.98 -10.52
N PRO A 76 -14.01 -30.86 -9.79
CA PRO A 76 -15.06 -29.85 -9.63
C PRO A 76 -15.66 -29.36 -10.96
N LEU A 77 -14.88 -29.44 -12.05
CA LEU A 77 -15.26 -29.10 -13.41
C LEU A 77 -16.45 -29.89 -13.97
N HIS A 78 -16.66 -31.12 -13.50
CA HIS A 78 -17.79 -31.97 -13.92
C HIS A 78 -19.00 -31.86 -12.98
N SER A 79 -18.90 -31.04 -11.92
CA SER A 79 -20.03 -30.77 -11.05
C SER A 79 -21.07 -29.94 -11.79
N ALA A 80 -22.35 -30.28 -11.62
CA ALA A 80 -23.45 -29.42 -12.05
C ALA A 80 -23.44 -28.04 -11.34
N LEU A 81 -22.61 -27.88 -10.30
CA LEU A 81 -22.44 -26.64 -9.54
C LEU A 81 -21.32 -25.73 -10.10
N ALA A 82 -20.63 -26.15 -11.15
CA ALA A 82 -19.57 -25.35 -11.76
C ALA A 82 -20.13 -24.22 -12.63
N PRO A 83 -19.48 -23.04 -12.65
CA PRO A 83 -19.86 -21.97 -13.57
C PRO A 83 -19.56 -22.35 -15.03
N LEU A 84 -20.35 -21.83 -15.96
CA LEU A 84 -20.13 -21.99 -17.41
C LEU A 84 -18.97 -21.12 -17.90
N ALA A 85 -18.91 -19.87 -17.43
CA ALA A 85 -17.85 -18.93 -17.78
C ALA A 85 -17.64 -17.89 -16.67
N ILE A 86 -16.41 -17.38 -16.56
CA ILE A 86 -16.04 -16.32 -15.62
C ILE A 86 -15.28 -15.24 -16.39
N ASN A 87 -15.79 -14.01 -16.33
CA ASN A 87 -15.11 -12.84 -16.86
C ASN A 87 -14.68 -11.92 -15.73
N MET A 88 -13.51 -11.29 -15.86
CA MET A 88 -12.96 -10.36 -14.88
C MET A 88 -12.45 -9.10 -15.57
N ARG A 89 -12.84 -7.93 -15.03
CA ARG A 89 -12.42 -6.62 -15.53
C ARG A 89 -12.30 -5.58 -14.43
N ILE A 90 -11.36 -4.67 -14.57
CA ILE A 90 -11.20 -3.48 -13.74
C ILE A 90 -12.25 -2.45 -14.17
N VAL A 91 -13.14 -2.06 -13.26
CA VAL A 91 -14.18 -1.05 -13.51
C VAL A 91 -13.81 0.33 -12.97
N THR A 92 -12.90 0.38 -11.99
CA THR A 92 -12.36 1.64 -11.46
C THR A 92 -10.88 1.47 -11.17
N ALA A 93 -10.08 2.46 -11.57
CA ALA A 93 -8.65 2.53 -11.27
C ALA A 93 -8.29 3.95 -10.83
N PRO A 94 -7.35 4.14 -9.89
CA PRO A 94 -6.89 5.45 -9.48
C PRO A 94 -6.11 6.15 -10.59
N ALA A 95 -6.46 7.40 -10.92
CA ALA A 95 -5.66 8.20 -11.85
C ALA A 95 -4.24 8.41 -11.31
N GLU A 96 -4.06 8.48 -9.98
CA GLU A 96 -2.75 8.63 -9.36
C GLU A 96 -1.81 7.43 -9.58
N PHE A 97 -2.31 6.28 -10.03
CA PHE A 97 -1.46 5.18 -10.47
C PHE A 97 -0.71 5.50 -11.77
N ALA A 98 -1.23 6.42 -12.60
CA ALA A 98 -0.59 6.82 -13.86
C ALA A 98 0.65 7.74 -13.67
N VAL A 99 0.99 8.10 -12.43
CA VAL A 99 2.16 8.92 -12.06
C VAL A 99 3.03 8.17 -11.06
N PRO A 100 4.28 8.61 -10.79
CA PRO A 100 5.08 8.00 -9.74
C PRO A 100 4.38 8.04 -8.38
N VAL A 101 4.24 6.88 -7.74
CA VAL A 101 3.54 6.71 -6.47
C VAL A 101 4.56 6.65 -5.34
N LYS A 102 4.36 7.44 -4.29
CA LYS A 102 5.21 7.40 -3.11
C LYS A 102 4.95 6.11 -2.32
N GLN A 103 6.02 5.49 -1.81
CA GLN A 103 5.91 4.37 -0.86
C GLN A 103 5.05 4.78 0.35
N ASP A 104 4.31 3.83 0.91
CA ASP A 104 3.39 4.01 2.04
C ASP A 104 2.26 5.02 1.78
N ARG A 105 2.11 5.52 0.53
CA ARG A 105 0.96 6.31 0.13
C ARG A 105 -0.13 5.38 -0.39
N ARG A 106 -1.32 5.55 0.16
CA ARG A 106 -2.54 4.85 -0.28
C ARG A 106 -2.93 5.30 -1.67
N LEU A 107 -3.36 4.36 -2.49
CA LEU A 107 -4.01 4.64 -3.76
C LEU A 107 -5.47 5.04 -3.53
N THR A 108 -5.94 6.09 -4.20
CA THR A 108 -7.30 6.63 -4.13
C THR A 108 -7.69 7.27 -5.48
N PRO A 109 -8.89 6.97 -6.00
CA PRO A 109 -9.83 5.99 -5.47
C PRO A 109 -9.27 4.56 -5.52
N ASP A 110 -9.88 3.67 -4.75
CA ASP A 110 -9.48 2.27 -4.73
C ASP A 110 -9.72 1.60 -6.09
N PHE A 111 -8.94 0.55 -6.37
CA PHE A 111 -9.23 -0.29 -7.52
C PHE A 111 -10.53 -1.08 -7.27
N LYS A 112 -11.41 -1.12 -8.26
CA LYS A 112 -12.61 -1.96 -8.26
C LYS A 112 -12.55 -2.95 -9.42
N VAL A 113 -12.67 -4.23 -9.11
CA VAL A 113 -12.63 -5.32 -10.08
C VAL A 113 -13.98 -6.02 -10.08
N ARG A 114 -14.63 -6.05 -11.24
CA ARG A 114 -15.88 -6.75 -11.45
C ARG A 114 -15.62 -8.16 -11.96
N VAL A 115 -16.22 -9.13 -11.31
CA VAL A 115 -16.28 -10.52 -11.80
C VAL A 115 -17.71 -10.84 -12.18
N GLU A 116 -17.89 -11.38 -13.38
CA GLU A 116 -19.15 -11.81 -13.95
C GLU A 116 -19.10 -13.33 -14.13
N VAL A 117 -20.04 -14.05 -13.51
CA VAL A 117 -20.11 -15.51 -13.51
C VAL A 117 -21.36 -15.94 -14.26
N LYS A 118 -21.19 -16.56 -15.43
CA LYS A 118 -22.27 -17.20 -16.17
C LYS A 118 -22.46 -18.62 -15.66
N TYR A 119 -23.70 -19.04 -15.49
CA TYR A 119 -24.02 -20.37 -14.96
C TYR A 119 -25.31 -20.91 -15.58
N ARG A 120 -25.52 -22.22 -15.43
CA ARG A 120 -26.74 -22.93 -15.80
C ARG A 120 -27.10 -23.89 -14.67
N GLY A 121 -28.33 -23.83 -14.19
CA GLY A 121 -28.76 -24.60 -13.03
C GLY A 121 -28.32 -23.97 -11.71
N GLN A 122 -27.95 -24.79 -10.73
CA GLN A 122 -27.42 -24.33 -9.45
C GLN A 122 -25.92 -24.06 -9.58
N VAL A 123 -25.41 -23.00 -8.94
CA VAL A 123 -23.97 -22.72 -8.89
C VAL A 123 -23.60 -22.38 -7.45
N SER A 124 -22.48 -22.93 -6.95
CA SER A 124 -22.02 -22.66 -5.58
C SER A 124 -20.51 -22.87 -5.49
N PHE A 125 -19.74 -21.78 -5.40
CA PHE A 125 -18.29 -21.87 -5.21
C PHE A 125 -17.68 -20.61 -4.61
N PRO A 126 -16.61 -20.73 -3.79
CA PRO A 126 -15.80 -19.60 -3.39
C PRO A 126 -14.86 -19.16 -4.52
N LEU A 127 -14.69 -17.85 -4.68
CA LEU A 127 -13.70 -17.25 -5.56
C LEU A 127 -12.88 -16.22 -4.78
N THR A 128 -11.56 -16.30 -4.88
CA THR A 128 -10.66 -15.31 -4.27
C THR A 128 -9.93 -14.53 -5.34
N VAL A 129 -10.12 -13.20 -5.36
CA VAL A 129 -9.39 -12.30 -6.24
C VAL A 129 -8.26 -11.65 -5.43
N ARG A 130 -7.05 -11.65 -5.98
CA ARG A 130 -5.83 -11.11 -5.37
C ARG A 130 -5.21 -10.03 -6.25
N ALA A 131 -4.68 -8.97 -5.64
CA ALA A 131 -3.96 -7.89 -6.30
C ALA A 131 -2.45 -8.13 -6.24
N TYR A 132 -1.79 -7.91 -7.37
CA TYR A 132 -0.36 -8.10 -7.59
C TYR A 132 0.24 -6.88 -8.30
N ILE A 133 1.55 -6.73 -8.14
CA ILE A 133 2.36 -5.79 -8.92
C ILE A 133 3.33 -6.59 -9.78
N LEU A 134 3.23 -6.40 -11.09
CA LEU A 134 4.11 -7.01 -12.07
C LEU A 134 5.21 -6.04 -12.47
N SER A 135 6.45 -6.50 -12.53
CA SER A 135 7.51 -5.82 -13.26
C SER A 135 7.22 -5.81 -14.76
N GLN A 136 7.93 -4.96 -15.51
CA GLN A 136 7.90 -4.97 -16.96
C GLN A 136 8.21 -6.37 -17.53
N GLN A 137 9.23 -7.05 -17.00
CA GLN A 137 9.62 -8.37 -17.47
C GLN A 137 8.51 -9.41 -17.25
N GLU A 138 7.84 -9.38 -16.10
CA GLU A 138 6.72 -10.29 -15.82
C GLU A 138 5.52 -9.99 -16.71
N LYS A 139 5.24 -8.70 -16.98
CA LYS A 139 4.21 -8.29 -17.93
C LYS A 139 4.53 -8.76 -19.36
N ASP A 140 5.79 -8.71 -19.76
CA ASP A 140 6.18 -9.14 -21.11
C ASP A 140 6.20 -10.68 -21.22
N ASN A 141 6.37 -11.39 -20.10
CA ASN A 141 6.38 -12.86 -20.01
C ASN A 141 5.15 -13.43 -19.26
N LEU A 142 3.99 -12.83 -19.47
CA LEU A 142 2.73 -13.25 -18.83
C LEU A 142 2.34 -14.71 -19.04
N PRO A 143 2.60 -15.35 -20.20
CA PRO A 143 2.31 -16.77 -20.39
C PRO A 143 3.05 -17.68 -19.41
N GLU A 144 4.18 -17.22 -18.84
CA GLU A 144 4.98 -17.97 -17.86
C GLU A 144 4.71 -17.50 -16.41
N TRP A 145 4.29 -16.24 -16.23
CA TRP A 145 4.09 -15.66 -14.90
C TRP A 145 3.07 -16.44 -14.07
N SER A 146 3.38 -16.82 -12.83
CA SER A 146 2.43 -17.44 -11.91
C SER A 146 2.51 -16.76 -10.55
N PRO A 147 1.38 -16.57 -9.86
CA PRO A 147 1.42 -16.01 -8.52
C PRO A 147 2.07 -16.99 -7.53
N GLU A 148 2.85 -16.45 -6.59
CA GLU A 148 3.45 -17.25 -5.52
C GLU A 148 2.36 -17.98 -4.72
N GLY A 149 2.53 -19.30 -4.55
CA GLY A 149 1.55 -20.17 -3.90
C GLY A 149 0.38 -20.62 -4.78
N ALA A 150 0.41 -20.38 -6.09
CA ALA A 150 -0.52 -21.01 -7.03
C ALA A 150 -0.18 -22.49 -7.28
N VAL A 151 -1.23 -23.24 -7.66
CA VAL A 151 -1.53 -24.65 -7.37
C VAL A 151 -0.47 -25.73 -7.68
N ASP A 152 0.59 -25.49 -8.44
CA ASP A 152 1.40 -26.60 -8.99
C ASP A 152 2.92 -26.37 -8.99
N ASN A 153 3.45 -25.40 -8.25
CA ASN A 153 4.91 -25.15 -8.26
C ASN A 153 5.63 -26.03 -7.22
N ASP A 154 5.75 -27.33 -7.53
CA ASP A 154 6.51 -28.32 -6.76
C ASP A 154 8.02 -27.99 -6.77
N GLY A 155 8.43 -27.04 -5.92
CA GLY A 155 9.73 -27.03 -5.26
C GLY A 155 10.99 -26.59 -6.02
N GLN A 156 10.94 -26.16 -7.28
CA GLN A 156 12.20 -25.87 -8.04
C GLN A 156 12.53 -24.41 -8.35
N ASN A 157 11.68 -23.43 -8.02
CA ASN A 157 11.92 -22.02 -8.40
C ASN A 157 12.09 -21.05 -7.21
N GLU A 158 12.93 -21.38 -6.22
CA GLU A 158 13.33 -20.45 -5.13
C GLU A 158 14.16 -19.22 -5.60
N ARG A 159 14.42 -19.06 -6.91
CA ARG A 159 15.48 -18.15 -7.41
C ARG A 159 15.03 -16.85 -8.09
N LYS A 160 13.75 -16.50 -8.16
CA LYS A 160 13.34 -15.23 -8.81
C LYS A 160 12.83 -14.23 -7.77
N GLY A 161 13.40 -13.03 -7.82
CA GLY A 161 13.42 -12.06 -6.73
C GLY A 161 12.05 -11.71 -6.15
N HIS A 162 12.06 -11.36 -4.86
CA HIS A 162 10.86 -11.00 -4.11
C HIS A 162 9.98 -10.03 -4.91
N PRO A 163 8.73 -10.39 -5.22
CA PRO A 163 7.81 -9.52 -5.93
C PRO A 163 7.64 -8.21 -5.17
N THR A 164 7.32 -7.14 -5.89
CA THR A 164 7.03 -5.85 -5.23
C THR A 164 5.75 -6.03 -4.41
N GLU A 165 5.90 -6.09 -3.09
CA GLU A 165 4.79 -6.33 -2.17
C GLU A 165 3.84 -5.12 -2.12
N LEU A 166 2.55 -5.40 -2.23
CA LEU A 166 1.48 -4.48 -1.89
C LEU A 166 1.07 -4.70 -0.44
N LYS A 167 0.68 -3.62 0.23
CA LYS A 167 -0.05 -3.63 1.50
C LYS A 167 -1.48 -3.16 1.27
N GLY A 168 -2.37 -3.50 2.20
CA GLY A 168 -3.80 -3.16 2.15
C GLY A 168 -4.67 -4.39 1.99
N THR A 169 -5.84 -4.21 1.39
CA THR A 169 -6.72 -5.33 1.04
C THR A 169 -6.19 -5.97 -0.24
N THR A 170 -5.20 -6.84 -0.13
CA THR A 170 -4.55 -7.48 -1.30
C THR A 170 -5.28 -8.72 -1.79
N TYR A 171 -6.26 -9.22 -1.04
CA TYR A 171 -7.13 -10.30 -1.48
C TYR A 171 -8.53 -10.19 -0.88
N ILE A 172 -9.52 -10.68 -1.62
CA ILE A 172 -10.92 -10.68 -1.21
C ILE A 172 -11.55 -11.98 -1.68
N THR A 173 -12.25 -12.67 -0.78
CA THR A 173 -12.97 -13.92 -1.08
C THR A 173 -14.47 -13.66 -1.09
N HIS A 174 -15.12 -14.14 -2.14
CA HIS A 174 -16.57 -14.06 -2.33
C HIS A 174 -17.14 -15.43 -2.64
N HIS A 175 -18.29 -15.76 -2.04
CA HIS A 175 -18.98 -17.02 -2.32
C HIS A 175 -20.13 -16.76 -3.31
N PHE A 176 -19.98 -17.25 -4.54
CA PHE A 176 -21.03 -17.17 -5.56
C PHE A 176 -22.01 -18.31 -5.34
N GLU A 177 -23.29 -17.99 -5.16
CA GLU A 177 -24.36 -18.96 -4.99
C GLU A 177 -25.60 -18.53 -5.79
N ALA A 178 -26.15 -19.46 -6.59
CA ALA A 178 -27.49 -19.32 -7.16
C ALA A 178 -28.24 -20.64 -6.99
N ASN A 179 -29.39 -20.56 -6.32
CA ASN A 179 -30.30 -21.69 -6.16
C ASN A 179 -31.49 -21.50 -7.11
N MET A 180 -31.72 -22.49 -7.99
CA MET A 180 -32.93 -22.54 -8.82
C MET A 180 -34.15 -22.93 -7.98
N SER A 181 -34.55 -22.09 -7.03
CA SER A 181 -35.84 -22.23 -6.35
C SER A 181 -36.93 -21.58 -7.20
N GLY A 182 -37.20 -22.18 -8.36
CA GLY A 182 -38.35 -21.85 -9.19
C GLY A 182 -39.52 -22.78 -8.87
N GLY A 183 -40.41 -22.35 -7.97
CA GLY A 183 -41.77 -22.90 -7.86
C GLY A 183 -42.19 -23.37 -6.46
N LEU A 184 -43.04 -22.57 -5.82
CA LEU A 184 -43.82 -22.83 -4.59
C LEU A 184 -43.14 -22.60 -3.23
N SER A 185 -42.74 -21.37 -2.94
CA SER A 185 -42.74 -20.87 -1.56
C SER A 185 -44.03 -20.10 -1.29
N SER A 186 -44.98 -20.81 -0.67
CA SER A 186 -46.09 -20.21 0.05
C SER A 186 -45.58 -19.26 1.12
N SER A 187 -46.13 -18.05 1.10
CA SER A 187 -46.06 -17.04 2.14
C SER A 187 -46.29 -17.61 3.55
N PHE A 188 -45.25 -17.60 4.39
CA PHE A 188 -45.38 -17.55 5.84
C PHE A 188 -44.26 -16.69 6.42
N SER A 189 -44.44 -15.37 6.34
CA SER A 189 -43.62 -14.39 7.05
C SER A 189 -44.17 -14.19 8.45
N GLY A 190 -43.48 -14.75 9.44
CA GLY A 190 -43.62 -14.38 10.84
C GLY A 190 -43.05 -12.98 11.08
N SER A 191 -43.84 -12.15 11.74
CA SER A 191 -43.66 -10.73 12.02
C SER A 191 -42.49 -10.40 12.96
N THR A 192 -41.70 -9.40 12.61
CA THR A 192 -41.40 -8.24 13.48
C THR A 192 -41.12 -7.05 12.57
N GLY A 193 -41.99 -6.04 12.64
CA GLY A 193 -42.00 -4.93 11.70
C GLY A 193 -41.14 -3.74 12.13
N VAL A 194 -40.72 -2.95 11.14
CA VAL A 194 -40.71 -1.48 11.15
C VAL A 194 -40.97 -1.02 9.71
N GLN A 195 -41.98 -0.17 9.53
CA GLN A 195 -42.36 0.43 8.24
C GLN A 195 -41.39 1.56 7.86
N THR A 196 -40.99 1.62 6.58
CA THR A 196 -40.95 2.89 5.82
C THR A 196 -41.02 2.68 4.31
N LEU A 197 -41.65 3.65 3.66
CA LEU A 197 -42.16 3.81 2.28
C LEU A 197 -41.27 3.46 1.06
N GLN A 198 -41.95 2.83 0.10
CA GLN A 198 -41.91 2.93 -1.38
C GLN A 198 -40.66 3.50 -2.10
N GLY A 199 -40.00 2.62 -2.87
CA GLY A 199 -39.15 2.94 -4.02
C GLY A 199 -38.61 1.63 -4.63
N HIS A 200 -38.64 1.48 -5.96
CA HIS A 200 -38.40 0.22 -6.69
C HIS A 200 -37.18 -0.60 -6.20
N THR A 201 -37.43 -1.79 -5.67
CA THR A 201 -36.40 -2.75 -5.24
C THR A 201 -36.12 -3.80 -6.32
N VAL A 202 -34.94 -3.72 -6.92
CA VAL A 202 -34.25 -4.89 -7.48
C VAL A 202 -33.82 -5.75 -6.29
N HIS A 203 -34.18 -7.03 -6.27
CA HIS A 203 -33.79 -7.97 -5.21
C HIS A 203 -32.28 -8.21 -5.23
N HIS A 204 -31.53 -7.40 -4.49
CA HIS A 204 -30.12 -7.67 -4.17
C HIS A 204 -30.08 -8.74 -3.07
N VAL A 205 -29.77 -9.98 -3.44
CA VAL A 205 -29.23 -10.96 -2.48
C VAL A 205 -27.86 -10.43 -2.08
N VAL A 206 -27.66 -10.10 -0.79
CA VAL A 206 -26.37 -9.63 -0.26
C VAL A 206 -25.53 -10.87 0.06
N PRO A 207 -24.48 -11.20 -0.71
CA PRO A 207 -23.62 -12.31 -0.37
C PRO A 207 -22.63 -11.87 0.72
N SER A 208 -22.24 -12.79 1.59
CA SER A 208 -21.29 -12.52 2.67
C SER A 208 -19.88 -12.35 2.11
N THR A 209 -19.35 -11.13 2.12
CA THR A 209 -17.94 -10.85 1.80
C THR A 209 -17.10 -11.00 3.07
N VAL A 210 -16.11 -11.88 3.06
CA VAL A 210 -15.15 -12.02 4.16
C VAL A 210 -13.87 -11.29 3.79
N ILE A 211 -13.56 -10.22 4.52
CA ILE A 211 -12.28 -9.49 4.41
C ILE A 211 -11.34 -10.07 5.47
N GLN A 212 -10.31 -10.80 5.04
CA GLN A 212 -9.22 -11.21 5.92
C GLN A 212 -7.98 -10.37 5.59
N THR A 213 -7.41 -9.73 6.60
CA THR A 213 -6.12 -9.03 6.50
C THR A 213 -5.03 -9.96 7.06
N PRO A 214 -3.94 -10.24 6.34
CA PRO A 214 -2.93 -11.18 6.82
C PRO A 214 -2.11 -10.56 7.96
N GLN A 215 -1.96 -11.30 9.07
CA GLN A 215 -0.98 -11.00 10.12
C GLN A 215 0.37 -11.63 9.75
N TYR A 216 1.38 -10.81 9.45
CA TYR A 216 2.73 -11.30 9.15
C TYR A 216 3.46 -11.71 10.44
N MET A 217 3.90 -12.97 10.50
CA MET A 217 4.88 -13.45 11.48
C MET A 217 6.29 -13.19 10.94
N ALA A 218 7.04 -12.29 11.57
CA ALA A 218 8.45 -12.08 11.26
C ALA A 218 9.29 -13.16 11.96
N SER A 219 9.88 -14.07 11.18
CA SER A 219 10.91 -15.00 11.67
C SER A 219 12.25 -14.25 11.78
N GLN A 220 12.73 -14.06 13.02
CA GLN A 220 14.08 -13.51 13.26
C GLN A 220 15.12 -14.64 13.27
N GLY A 221 15.93 -14.71 12.22
CA GLY A 221 17.22 -15.39 12.25
C GLY A 221 18.27 -14.48 12.87
N GLY A 222 18.76 -14.82 14.05
CA GLY A 222 19.80 -14.08 14.76
C GLY A 222 21.20 -14.35 14.21
N MET A 223 21.89 -13.30 13.76
CA MET A 223 23.35 -13.29 13.67
C MET A 223 23.92 -12.38 14.75
N GLY A 224 24.74 -12.97 15.62
CA GLY A 224 25.39 -12.30 16.74
C GLY A 224 26.50 -11.33 16.29
N GLN A 225 26.49 -10.14 16.87
CA GLN A 225 27.60 -9.20 16.85
C GLN A 225 27.81 -8.70 18.28
N ARG A 226 28.99 -9.02 18.84
CA ARG A 226 29.47 -8.56 20.15
C ARG A 226 29.96 -7.12 20.03
N TYR A 227 29.57 -6.26 20.98
CA TYR A 227 30.24 -4.98 21.27
C TYR A 227 30.52 -4.85 22.78
N PRO A 228 31.51 -4.04 23.18
CA PRO A 228 32.26 -4.20 24.42
C PRO A 228 31.61 -3.51 25.63
N GLN A 229 31.94 -4.05 26.80
CA GLN A 229 31.53 -3.57 28.12
C GLN A 229 32.19 -2.24 28.49
N HIS A 230 31.41 -1.35 29.12
CA HIS A 230 31.90 -0.29 30.00
C HIS A 230 31.25 -0.45 31.40
N PRO A 231 31.89 0.07 32.47
CA PRO A 231 32.02 -0.62 33.74
C PRO A 231 30.85 -0.42 34.71
N GLN A 232 30.52 -1.50 35.42
CA GLN A 232 29.68 -1.53 36.61
C GLN A 232 30.32 -0.75 37.77
N LEU A 233 29.57 0.21 38.32
CA LEU A 233 29.77 0.69 39.69
C LEU A 233 29.08 -0.28 40.66
N GLN A 234 29.88 -0.82 41.57
CA GLN A 234 29.49 -1.73 42.64
C GLN A 234 28.67 -1.00 43.71
N LEU A 235 27.50 -1.54 44.05
CA LEU A 235 26.80 -1.23 45.29
C LEU A 235 26.91 -2.45 46.21
N HIS A 236 27.52 -2.21 47.38
CA HIS A 236 27.56 -3.14 48.50
C HIS A 236 26.15 -3.45 48.99
N SER A 237 25.81 -4.73 49.07
CA SER A 237 24.76 -5.22 49.96
C SER A 237 25.28 -6.48 50.65
N GLY A 238 25.55 -6.36 51.94
CA GLY A 238 25.69 -7.50 52.82
C GLY A 238 24.32 -7.91 53.33
N LEU A 239 24.00 -9.19 53.29
CA LEU A 239 23.42 -9.93 54.40
C LEU A 239 23.32 -11.42 54.08
N MET A 240 23.40 -12.19 55.15
CA MET A 240 23.63 -13.62 55.29
C MET A 240 22.58 -14.52 54.61
N GLY A 241 22.98 -15.73 54.24
CA GLY A 241 22.03 -16.83 54.10
C GLY A 241 22.49 -18.06 53.31
N GLN A 242 23.09 -19.01 54.02
CA GLN A 242 23.12 -20.45 53.74
C GLN A 242 23.83 -21.01 52.49
N ARG A 243 24.95 -21.68 52.80
CA ARG A 243 25.60 -22.74 52.03
C ARG A 243 24.65 -23.91 51.76
N GLN A 244 24.67 -24.42 50.53
CA GLN A 244 24.72 -25.85 50.29
C GLN A 244 25.54 -26.14 49.03
N GLU A 245 26.59 -26.93 49.21
CA GLU A 245 27.53 -27.42 48.21
C GLU A 245 26.90 -28.57 47.42
N VAL A 246 27.06 -28.60 46.08
CA VAL A 246 27.11 -29.85 45.31
C VAL A 246 28.10 -29.72 44.13
N ILE A 247 29.29 -30.27 44.36
CA ILE A 247 30.14 -31.10 43.49
C ILE A 247 29.97 -30.97 41.96
N THR A 248 30.97 -30.38 41.31
CA THR A 248 31.32 -30.59 39.90
C THR A 248 32.28 -31.77 39.76
N LEU A 249 31.97 -32.71 38.87
CA LEU A 249 32.92 -33.70 38.36
C LEU A 249 33.30 -33.35 36.92
N ASP A 250 34.60 -33.24 36.76
CA ASP A 250 35.36 -33.04 35.52
C ASP A 250 35.70 -34.42 34.94
N SER A 251 35.61 -34.57 33.61
CA SER A 251 36.28 -35.68 32.91
C SER A 251 36.43 -35.41 31.41
N SER A 252 37.68 -35.09 31.04
CA SER A 252 38.48 -35.76 30.01
C SER A 252 38.14 -35.59 28.51
N ASN A 253 38.97 -34.78 27.84
CA ASN A 253 39.66 -35.03 26.55
C ASN A 253 40.15 -36.51 26.39
N PRO A 254 40.49 -37.07 25.19
CA PRO A 254 41.28 -36.40 24.12
C PRO A 254 41.11 -36.87 22.64
N LEU A 255 41.71 -36.08 21.74
CA LEU A 255 42.49 -36.40 20.52
C LEU A 255 42.26 -37.74 19.76
N SER A 256 42.04 -37.68 18.43
CA SER A 256 43.09 -37.86 17.39
C SER A 256 42.59 -38.32 16.00
N LEU A 257 43.22 -37.72 14.96
CA LEU A 257 43.77 -38.29 13.72
C LEU A 257 42.92 -39.07 12.68
N ASN A 258 43.01 -38.54 11.45
CA ASN A 258 43.24 -39.19 10.14
C ASN A 258 42.35 -40.32 9.62
N SER A 259 41.78 -40.11 8.43
CA SER A 259 42.02 -40.98 7.25
C SER A 259 41.49 -40.31 5.97
N GLY A 260 42.31 -40.31 4.92
CA GLY A 260 41.93 -39.91 3.57
C GLY A 260 41.61 -41.12 2.69
N THR A 261 41.23 -40.81 1.44
CA THR A 261 41.04 -41.61 0.19
C THR A 261 39.66 -41.27 -0.39
N THR A 262 39.39 -41.05 -1.68
CA THR A 262 40.12 -41.07 -2.96
C THR A 262 39.15 -40.48 -3.98
N ALA A 263 39.56 -39.61 -4.91
CA ALA A 263 38.99 -39.57 -6.27
C ALA A 263 39.80 -38.65 -7.20
N SER A 264 39.87 -39.11 -8.44
CA SER A 264 40.73 -38.73 -9.55
C SER A 264 40.50 -37.33 -10.15
N ALA A 265 41.57 -36.79 -10.73
CA ALA A 265 41.60 -35.70 -11.72
C ALA A 265 40.93 -36.15 -13.06
N VAL A 266 40.55 -35.35 -14.08
CA VAL A 266 40.98 -34.09 -14.76
C VAL A 266 39.78 -33.64 -15.67
N PRO A 267 39.81 -32.58 -16.52
CA PRO A 267 39.84 -31.13 -16.32
C PRO A 267 38.54 -30.38 -16.72
N SER A 268 38.56 -29.07 -16.44
CA SER A 268 37.69 -28.01 -16.94
C SER A 268 37.64 -27.87 -18.48
N LEU A 269 36.46 -27.54 -19.00
CA LEU A 269 36.31 -26.76 -20.24
C LEU A 269 35.24 -25.68 -20.01
N GLY A 270 35.68 -24.42 -20.06
CA GLY A 270 34.82 -23.25 -20.07
C GLY A 270 34.28 -22.93 -21.46
N ASP A 271 33.40 -21.93 -21.47
CA ASP A 271 32.95 -21.14 -22.61
C ASP A 271 32.06 -21.82 -23.65
N PHE A 272 30.74 -21.63 -23.54
CA PHE A 272 29.87 -21.39 -24.70
C PHE A 272 28.64 -20.56 -24.26
N SER A 273 28.83 -19.25 -24.25
CA SER A 273 27.77 -18.25 -24.41
C SER A 273 27.84 -17.75 -25.85
N ASP A 274 26.86 -18.14 -26.69
CA ASP A 274 26.32 -17.29 -27.77
C ASP A 274 25.27 -18.08 -28.56
N SER A 275 24.00 -17.71 -28.37
CA SER A 275 22.83 -18.28 -29.03
C SER A 275 22.42 -17.44 -30.25
N SER A 276 23.33 -17.31 -31.20
CA SER A 276 23.05 -16.67 -32.50
C SER A 276 23.58 -17.55 -33.62
N ASN A 277 22.92 -18.69 -33.89
CA ASN A 277 23.04 -19.41 -35.17
C ASN A 277 21.98 -20.50 -35.44
N TRP A 278 20.76 -20.38 -34.93
CA TRP A 278 19.67 -21.28 -35.31
C TRP A 278 18.92 -20.86 -36.60
N ALA A 279 19.18 -19.66 -37.12
CA ALA A 279 18.49 -19.11 -38.29
C ALA A 279 19.07 -19.55 -39.65
N ALA A 280 20.04 -20.47 -39.69
CA ALA A 280 20.72 -20.90 -40.92
C ALA A 280 20.53 -22.40 -41.28
N MET A 281 19.60 -23.11 -40.64
CA MET A 281 19.37 -24.55 -40.90
C MET A 281 17.99 -24.91 -41.50
N LEU A 282 17.16 -23.92 -41.86
CA LEU A 282 15.84 -24.16 -42.48
C LEU A 282 15.64 -23.41 -43.80
N GLN A 283 16.67 -23.37 -44.65
CA GLN A 283 16.63 -22.72 -45.95
C GLN A 283 16.88 -23.68 -47.14
N ASP A 284 16.56 -24.97 -46.96
CA ASP A 284 16.79 -26.03 -47.97
C ASP A 284 15.52 -26.78 -48.41
N PHE A 285 14.31 -26.36 -48.03
CA PHE A 285 13.09 -27.11 -48.40
C PHE A 285 12.17 -26.49 -49.46
N PHE A 286 12.24 -25.19 -49.79
CA PHE A 286 11.54 -24.64 -50.97
C PHE A 286 12.22 -23.36 -51.50
N PRO A 287 12.73 -23.35 -52.74
CA PRO A 287 13.20 -22.12 -53.39
C PRO A 287 12.02 -21.38 -54.06
N GLU A 288 12.05 -20.06 -53.90
CA GLU A 288 11.61 -19.00 -54.82
C GLU A 288 10.18 -19.03 -55.41
N GLY A 289 9.46 -17.92 -55.20
CA GLY A 289 8.25 -17.60 -55.95
C GLY A 289 7.54 -16.35 -55.45
N ASP A 290 8.17 -15.20 -55.63
CA ASP A 290 7.60 -13.86 -55.39
C ASP A 290 6.86 -13.40 -56.67
N VAL A 291 5.54 -13.22 -56.63
CA VAL A 291 4.81 -12.36 -57.59
C VAL A 291 3.54 -11.77 -56.94
N THR A 292 3.43 -10.46 -57.04
CA THR A 292 2.32 -9.60 -56.64
C THR A 292 1.11 -9.67 -57.59
N THR A 293 -0.05 -9.22 -57.10
CA THR A 293 -1.28 -8.78 -57.83
C THR A 293 -2.23 -9.86 -58.41
N VAL A 294 -3.50 -9.90 -57.92
CA VAL A 294 -4.75 -9.41 -58.58
C VAL A 294 -5.99 -10.02 -57.90
N SER A 295 -7.01 -9.17 -57.74
CA SER A 295 -8.39 -9.36 -57.28
C SER A 295 -9.22 -10.52 -57.86
N ALA A 296 -10.19 -10.93 -57.03
CA ALA A 296 -11.64 -11.11 -57.27
C ALA A 296 -12.16 -12.07 -58.37
N GLU A 297 -13.21 -12.80 -57.93
CA GLU A 297 -14.34 -13.36 -58.69
C GLU A 297 -14.07 -14.56 -59.63
N PHE A 298 -14.81 -15.67 -59.46
CA PHE A 298 -16.00 -16.01 -60.26
C PHE A 298 -16.40 -17.51 -60.18
N MET A 299 -17.70 -17.75 -59.94
CA MET A 299 -18.61 -18.79 -60.49
C MET A 299 -18.29 -20.30 -60.33
N GLN A 300 -19.15 -21.03 -59.60
CA GLN A 300 -20.36 -21.75 -60.08
C GLN A 300 -20.08 -23.07 -60.82
N GLY A 301 -20.79 -24.13 -60.39
CA GLY A 301 -21.37 -25.09 -61.33
C GLY A 301 -21.21 -26.57 -60.97
N MET A 302 -22.32 -27.17 -60.54
CA MET A 302 -22.88 -28.48 -60.98
C MET A 302 -22.06 -29.76 -60.73
N ASP A 303 -22.61 -30.95 -60.47
CA ASP A 303 -23.96 -31.43 -60.17
C ASP A 303 -23.83 -32.90 -59.69
N ALA A 304 -24.86 -33.33 -58.95
CA ALA A 304 -25.47 -34.66 -58.93
C ALA A 304 -24.61 -35.94 -58.77
N ASN A 305 -24.89 -36.68 -57.69
CA ASN A 305 -25.34 -38.07 -57.88
C ASN A 305 -26.38 -38.49 -56.84
N SER A 306 -27.44 -39.08 -57.36
CA SER A 306 -28.68 -39.47 -56.72
C SER A 306 -28.64 -40.94 -56.31
N VAL A 307 -29.22 -41.29 -55.16
CA VAL A 307 -29.70 -42.64 -54.88
C VAL A 307 -31.09 -42.57 -54.29
N SER A 308 -32.02 -43.18 -55.01
CA SER A 308 -33.44 -43.37 -54.70
C SER A 308 -33.63 -44.79 -54.20
N ILE A 309 -34.28 -44.98 -53.04
CA ILE A 309 -34.95 -46.24 -52.66
C ILE A 309 -36.27 -45.87 -51.96
N LYS A 310 -37.35 -46.46 -52.47
CA LYS A 310 -38.74 -46.37 -51.96
C LYS A 310 -39.06 -47.52 -50.97
N PRO A 311 -40.17 -47.41 -50.22
CA PRO A 311 -40.36 -48.06 -48.92
C PRO A 311 -41.26 -49.31 -48.96
N GLU A 312 -41.16 -50.12 -47.91
CA GLU A 312 -42.11 -51.11 -47.33
C GLU A 312 -41.25 -52.00 -46.40
N GLN A 313 -41.57 -52.43 -45.17
CA GLN A 313 -42.83 -52.86 -44.55
C GLN A 313 -42.57 -53.15 -43.03
N VAL A 314 -43.64 -53.08 -42.22
CA VAL A 314 -44.00 -53.95 -41.07
C VAL A 314 -43.24 -53.86 -39.71
N ILE A 315 -43.90 -53.15 -38.78
CA ILE A 315 -44.23 -53.46 -37.37
C ILE A 315 -43.43 -54.57 -36.65
N SER A 316 -42.70 -54.18 -35.60
CA SER A 316 -42.57 -55.00 -34.38
C SER A 316 -42.60 -54.08 -33.14
N HIS A 317 -43.65 -54.22 -32.33
CA HIS A 317 -43.79 -53.57 -31.02
C HIS A 317 -42.88 -54.27 -30.01
N SER A 318 -41.83 -53.56 -29.56
CA SER A 318 -41.11 -53.87 -28.33
C SER A 318 -40.83 -52.56 -27.60
N ASP A 319 -40.93 -52.61 -26.28
CA ASP A 319 -41.01 -51.49 -25.33
C ASP A 319 -40.04 -50.32 -25.62
N GLN A 320 -40.51 -49.32 -26.37
CA GLN A 320 -39.89 -48.00 -26.37
C GLN A 320 -40.25 -47.30 -25.06
N LYS A 321 -39.41 -47.51 -24.06
CA LYS A 321 -39.25 -46.58 -22.94
C LYS A 321 -39.03 -45.20 -23.58
N ILE A 322 -40.08 -44.38 -23.60
CA ILE A 322 -39.99 -42.99 -24.00
C ILE A 322 -39.03 -42.35 -23.00
N ILE A 323 -37.75 -42.28 -23.38
CA ILE A 323 -36.80 -41.36 -22.78
C ILE A 323 -37.33 -40.01 -23.23
N ILE A 324 -38.26 -39.46 -22.45
CA ILE A 324 -38.49 -38.03 -22.43
C ILE A 324 -37.14 -37.51 -21.93
N SER A 325 -36.26 -37.18 -22.86
CA SER A 325 -35.12 -36.34 -22.58
C SER A 325 -35.73 -35.08 -22.01
N GLU A 326 -35.72 -34.97 -20.69
CA GLU A 326 -35.88 -33.73 -19.94
C GLU A 326 -34.74 -32.79 -20.36
N ASN A 327 -34.79 -32.33 -21.60
CA ASN A 327 -34.24 -31.06 -22.02
C ASN A 327 -35.17 -29.98 -21.45
N VAL A 328 -35.36 -29.99 -20.13
CA VAL A 328 -35.82 -28.83 -19.41
C VAL A 328 -34.80 -27.76 -19.75
N LEU A 329 -35.22 -26.77 -20.53
CA LEU A 329 -34.40 -25.62 -20.92
C LEU A 329 -33.97 -24.92 -19.64
N GLN A 330 -32.83 -25.33 -19.07
CA GLN A 330 -32.26 -24.68 -17.91
C GLN A 330 -31.83 -23.29 -18.34
N GLU A 331 -32.46 -22.27 -17.76
CA GLU A 331 -32.16 -20.88 -18.06
C GLU A 331 -30.71 -20.56 -17.65
N GLU A 332 -30.00 -19.84 -18.53
CA GLU A 332 -28.67 -19.33 -18.23
C GLU A 332 -28.80 -18.05 -17.39
N GLY A 333 -28.09 -18.01 -16.27
CA GLY A 333 -28.04 -16.87 -15.38
C GLY A 333 -26.66 -16.21 -15.36
N VAL A 334 -26.61 -14.97 -14.85
CA VAL A 334 -25.37 -14.23 -14.62
C VAL A 334 -25.36 -13.69 -13.19
N LEU A 335 -24.31 -14.02 -12.43
CA LEU A 335 -24.00 -13.38 -11.14
C LEU A 335 -22.89 -12.35 -11.34
N MET A 336 -22.92 -11.26 -10.58
CA MET A 336 -21.93 -10.19 -10.67
C MET A 336 -21.50 -9.77 -9.27
N HIS A 337 -20.20 -9.56 -9.07
CA HIS A 337 -19.66 -8.98 -7.84
C HIS A 337 -18.54 -7.98 -8.13
N ASP A 338 -18.57 -6.84 -7.42
CA ASP A 338 -17.54 -5.81 -7.47
C ASP A 338 -16.62 -5.95 -6.25
N PHE A 339 -15.38 -6.35 -6.49
CA PHE A 339 -14.31 -6.49 -5.50
C PHE A 339 -13.58 -5.15 -5.33
N GLU A 340 -13.68 -4.53 -4.14
CA GLU A 340 -13.07 -3.24 -3.84
C GLU A 340 -11.76 -3.40 -3.05
N PHE A 341 -10.62 -3.12 -3.69
CA PHE A 341 -9.29 -3.29 -3.11
C PHE A 341 -8.87 -2.03 -2.33
N LEU A 342 -9.31 -1.95 -1.08
CA LEU A 342 -9.13 -0.78 -0.22
C LEU A 342 -7.70 -0.63 0.28
N ASN A 343 -7.22 0.62 0.32
CA ASN A 343 -5.95 1.03 0.94
C ASN A 343 -4.72 0.32 0.35
N LEU A 344 -4.70 0.10 -0.98
CA LEU A 344 -3.51 -0.45 -1.63
C LEU A 344 -2.33 0.54 -1.51
N GLU A 345 -1.20 0.06 -1.00
CA GLU A 345 0.03 0.83 -0.76
C GLU A 345 1.24 0.04 -1.31
N PHE A 346 2.23 0.72 -1.92
CA PHE A 346 3.51 0.09 -2.24
C PHE A 346 4.35 -0.07 -0.97
N MET A 347 4.76 -1.30 -0.64
CA MET A 347 5.62 -1.54 0.53
C MET A 347 7.09 -1.27 0.28
N LYS A 348 7.54 -1.41 -0.97
CA LYS A 348 8.94 -1.25 -1.37
C LYS A 348 9.00 -0.35 -2.62
N PRO A 349 10.04 0.48 -2.77
CA PRO A 349 10.25 1.22 -4.00
C PRO A 349 10.55 0.27 -5.15
N THR A 350 10.15 0.64 -6.37
CA THR A 350 10.36 -0.20 -7.56
C THR A 350 11.74 0.02 -8.19
N ARG A 351 12.65 0.71 -7.50
CA ARG A 351 14.01 1.06 -7.98
C ARG A 351 14.00 1.72 -9.37
N MET A 352 13.02 2.58 -9.63
CA MET A 352 12.81 3.25 -10.94
C MET A 352 12.37 2.33 -12.09
N SER A 353 12.02 1.08 -11.79
CA SER A 353 11.43 0.16 -12.77
C SER A 353 9.94 0.43 -12.92
N LYS A 354 9.45 0.33 -14.16
CA LYS A 354 8.01 0.33 -14.45
C LYS A 354 7.38 -0.91 -13.86
N VAL A 355 6.24 -0.71 -13.23
CA VAL A 355 5.41 -1.80 -12.70
C VAL A 355 3.96 -1.61 -13.07
N TYR A 356 3.20 -2.69 -13.03
CA TYR A 356 1.82 -2.79 -13.51
C TYR A 356 0.94 -3.45 -12.45
N ALA A 357 -0.31 -3.01 -12.31
CA ALA A 357 -1.28 -3.69 -11.45
C ALA A 357 -1.85 -4.92 -12.18
N CYS A 358 -1.95 -6.04 -11.48
CA CYS A 358 -2.57 -7.27 -11.96
C CYS A 358 -3.52 -7.80 -10.90
N PHE A 359 -4.70 -8.24 -11.30
CA PHE A 359 -5.66 -8.92 -10.43
C PHE A 359 -5.81 -10.34 -10.93
N ALA A 360 -5.66 -11.33 -10.06
CA ALA A 360 -5.72 -12.73 -10.43
C ALA A 360 -6.61 -13.53 -9.48
N CYS A 361 -7.24 -14.57 -10.00
CA CYS A 361 -7.99 -15.55 -9.22
C CYS A 361 -7.73 -16.95 -9.76
N THR A 362 -7.74 -17.93 -8.85
CA THR A 362 -7.72 -19.35 -9.22
C THR A 362 -9.16 -19.84 -9.33
N VAL A 363 -9.53 -20.33 -10.50
CA VAL A 363 -10.86 -20.86 -10.79
C VAL A 363 -10.87 -22.35 -10.49
N LEU A 364 -11.75 -22.77 -9.59
CA LEU A 364 -11.95 -24.17 -9.17
C LEU A 364 -10.64 -24.88 -8.79
N GLU A 365 -9.74 -24.15 -8.13
CA GLU A 365 -8.42 -24.63 -7.67
C GLU A 365 -7.54 -25.20 -8.80
N ARG A 366 -7.76 -24.81 -10.06
CA ARG A 366 -7.02 -25.37 -11.19
C ARG A 366 -6.52 -24.33 -12.15
N ASP A 367 -7.44 -23.55 -12.71
CA ASP A 367 -7.12 -22.60 -13.77
C ASP A 367 -6.83 -21.23 -13.18
N LEU A 368 -6.05 -20.43 -13.88
CA LEU A 368 -5.69 -19.08 -13.46
C LEU A 368 -6.31 -18.06 -14.41
N LEU A 369 -7.16 -17.18 -13.89
CA LEU A 369 -7.75 -16.05 -14.60
C LEU A 369 -7.14 -14.76 -14.04
N TYR A 370 -6.58 -13.92 -14.90
CA TYR A 370 -5.98 -12.65 -14.48
C TYR A 370 -6.29 -11.49 -15.42
N CYS A 371 -6.39 -10.30 -14.85
CA CYS A 371 -6.72 -9.04 -15.51
C CYS A 371 -5.63 -8.02 -15.20
N ILE A 372 -5.02 -7.45 -16.24
CA ILE A 372 -3.83 -6.60 -16.13
C ILE A 372 -4.19 -5.19 -16.51
N PHE A 373 -3.74 -4.24 -15.71
CA PHE A 373 -3.83 -2.82 -16.00
C PHE A 373 -2.56 -2.35 -16.73
N HIS A 374 -2.71 -1.91 -17.97
CA HIS A 374 -1.60 -1.61 -18.88
C HIS A 374 -0.93 -0.26 -18.65
N ILE A 375 -1.45 0.57 -17.75
CA ILE A 375 -0.81 1.84 -17.39
C ILE A 375 0.30 1.57 -16.36
N PRO A 376 1.57 1.85 -16.71
CA PRO A 376 2.67 1.63 -15.80
C PRO A 376 2.72 2.72 -14.72
N THR A 377 3.31 2.35 -13.58
CA THR A 377 3.74 3.28 -12.54
C THR A 377 5.17 3.02 -12.10
N VAL A 378 5.70 3.89 -11.23
CA VAL A 378 7.00 3.73 -10.57
C VAL A 378 6.82 4.05 -9.09
N GLY A 379 7.16 3.11 -8.21
CA GLY A 379 7.17 3.34 -6.76
C GLY A 379 8.44 4.08 -6.33
N ILE A 380 8.28 5.26 -5.71
CA ILE A 380 9.38 6.13 -5.24
C ILE A 380 9.40 6.24 -3.71
N CYS A 381 10.58 6.36 -3.10
CA CYS A 381 10.66 6.61 -1.65
C CYS A 381 10.51 8.09 -1.30
N ARG A 382 11.07 8.96 -2.15
CA ARG A 382 11.24 10.39 -1.86
C ARG A 382 10.79 11.27 -3.01
N ALA A 383 10.39 12.50 -2.70
CA ALA A 383 9.78 13.41 -3.68
C ALA A 383 10.75 13.84 -4.79
N GLU A 384 12.04 13.98 -4.48
CA GLU A 384 13.09 14.33 -5.45
C GLU A 384 13.28 13.28 -6.57
N GLN A 385 12.83 12.04 -6.33
CA GLN A 385 12.87 10.97 -7.33
C GLN A 385 11.78 11.13 -8.40
N ARG A 386 10.76 11.97 -8.13
CA ARG A 386 9.57 12.10 -8.99
C ARG A 386 9.91 12.54 -10.41
N ALA A 387 10.79 13.52 -10.59
CA ALA A 387 11.17 14.01 -11.93
C ALA A 387 11.79 12.90 -12.80
N LYS A 388 12.71 12.12 -12.22
CA LYS A 388 13.36 10.99 -12.90
C LYS A 388 12.38 9.83 -13.15
N ALA A 389 11.45 9.58 -12.23
CA ALA A 389 10.41 8.57 -12.40
C ALA A 389 9.40 8.97 -13.50
N CYS A 390 9.04 10.24 -13.61
CA CYS A 390 8.21 10.76 -14.70
C CYS A 390 8.88 10.57 -16.06
N GLU A 391 10.17 10.87 -16.16
CA GLU A 391 10.95 10.61 -17.37
C GLU A 391 10.95 9.13 -17.75
N ARG A 392 11.08 8.23 -16.76
CA ARG A 392 10.96 6.77 -16.99
C ARG A 392 9.58 6.36 -17.48
N LEU A 393 8.52 7.04 -17.05
CA LEU A 393 7.15 6.84 -17.52
C LEU A 393 6.84 7.57 -18.82
N SER A 394 7.80 8.30 -19.40
CA SER A 394 7.62 9.15 -20.58
C SER A 394 6.61 10.29 -20.38
N ILE A 395 6.37 10.70 -19.12
CA ILE A 395 5.46 11.80 -18.79
C ILE A 395 6.16 13.13 -19.08
N PRO A 396 5.56 14.06 -19.85
CA PRO A 396 6.20 15.33 -20.19
C PRO A 396 6.53 16.19 -18.94
N ARG A 397 7.80 16.60 -18.78
CA ARG A 397 8.26 17.40 -17.63
C ARG A 397 7.49 18.71 -17.42
N ARG A 398 7.12 19.39 -18.52
CA ARG A 398 6.38 20.67 -18.49
C ARG A 398 5.06 20.60 -17.71
N VAL A 399 4.46 19.41 -17.64
CA VAL A 399 3.21 19.19 -16.92
C VAL A 399 3.46 19.16 -15.40
N MET A 400 4.61 18.65 -14.96
CA MET A 400 4.94 18.55 -13.54
C MET A 400 5.50 19.83 -12.94
N ASP A 401 6.22 20.63 -13.73
CA ASP A 401 6.81 21.86 -13.23
C ASP A 401 5.74 22.92 -12.93
N GLN A 402 4.54 22.86 -13.51
CA GLN A 402 3.47 23.83 -13.18
C GLN A 402 3.02 23.77 -11.72
N SER A 403 3.16 22.62 -11.04
CA SER A 403 2.90 22.56 -9.58
C SER A 403 4.05 23.10 -8.72
N ASN A 404 5.27 23.18 -9.27
CA ASN A 404 6.46 23.67 -8.56
C ASN A 404 6.88 25.10 -8.97
N ALA A 405 6.52 25.54 -10.17
CA ALA A 405 6.86 26.84 -10.74
C ALA A 405 6.07 27.98 -10.08
N ASN A 406 4.88 27.68 -9.55
CA ASN A 406 4.20 28.57 -8.60
C ASN A 406 4.95 28.68 -7.26
N SER A 407 6.03 27.91 -7.03
CA SER A 407 6.82 27.92 -5.80
C SER A 407 8.29 28.31 -5.98
N GLN A 408 8.79 28.56 -7.21
CA GLN A 408 10.23 28.78 -7.46
C GLN A 408 10.60 29.98 -8.35
N CYS A 409 9.64 30.81 -8.80
CA CYS A 409 9.95 31.99 -9.61
C CYS A 409 10.09 33.25 -8.74
N GLU A 410 11.12 33.32 -7.88
CA GLU A 410 11.50 34.59 -7.23
C GLU A 410 12.92 34.63 -6.61
N THR A 411 13.92 33.97 -7.20
CA THR A 411 15.33 34.24 -6.82
C THR A 411 16.29 34.04 -7.99
N SER A 412 16.31 34.98 -8.93
CA SER A 412 17.49 35.16 -9.80
C SER A 412 17.45 36.51 -10.50
N GLU A 413 17.91 37.56 -9.79
CA GLU A 413 18.64 38.70 -10.36
C GLU A 413 18.96 39.74 -9.27
N ALA A 414 20.03 39.50 -8.50
CA ALA A 414 20.88 40.55 -7.91
C ALA A 414 21.97 39.88 -7.05
N ASN A 415 23.19 39.77 -7.59
CA ASN A 415 24.44 40.17 -6.92
C ASN A 415 25.65 39.62 -7.66
N SER A 416 26.05 40.39 -8.67
CA SER A 416 27.46 40.58 -9.01
C SER A 416 28.02 41.70 -8.13
N CYS A 417 29.27 41.53 -7.69
CA CYS A 417 30.16 42.53 -7.11
C CYS A 417 30.00 42.83 -5.59
N TYR A 418 30.87 42.27 -4.75
CA TYR A 418 31.88 42.98 -3.94
C TYR A 418 32.81 41.96 -3.24
N PRO A 419 34.06 42.33 -2.93
CA PRO A 419 35.13 41.39 -2.61
C PRO A 419 35.18 41.03 -1.13
N GLN A 420 35.63 39.81 -0.88
CA GLN A 420 36.04 39.33 0.43
C GLN A 420 37.29 40.08 0.89
N SER A 421 37.23 40.72 2.07
CA SER A 421 38.34 40.80 3.01
C SER A 421 37.90 41.45 4.33
N ARG A 422 37.95 40.68 5.42
CA ARG A 422 38.33 41.25 6.73
C ARG A 422 39.07 40.23 7.58
N LYS A 423 40.39 40.35 7.49
CA LYS A 423 41.38 39.89 8.47
C LYS A 423 41.46 40.95 9.58
N ARG A 424 41.82 40.50 10.79
CA ARG A 424 42.06 41.26 12.02
C ARG A 424 43.11 42.38 11.89
N ILE A 425 43.21 43.17 12.98
CA ILE A 425 44.15 44.26 13.35
C ILE A 425 43.51 45.62 13.02
N GLY A 426 43.43 46.64 13.88
CA GLY A 426 44.12 46.99 15.12
C GLY A 426 44.48 48.48 15.01
N GLU A 427 44.09 49.27 16.03
CA GLU A 427 44.63 50.59 16.42
C GLU A 427 44.48 51.86 15.55
N ALA A 428 44.01 52.89 16.26
CA ALA A 428 44.49 54.28 16.33
C ALA A 428 44.11 55.36 15.29
N SER A 429 43.68 56.48 15.90
CA SER A 429 44.00 57.88 15.60
C SER A 429 43.16 58.72 14.61
N GLU A 430 42.50 59.72 15.23
CA GLU A 430 42.52 61.16 14.92
C GLU A 430 41.77 61.79 13.71
N ARG A 431 40.92 62.76 14.11
CA ARG A 431 40.72 64.15 13.62
C ARG A 431 40.35 64.45 12.15
N GLY A 432 39.41 65.41 12.04
CA GLY A 432 39.24 66.33 10.90
C GLY A 432 37.79 66.37 10.40
N GLU A 433 36.95 67.28 10.89
CA GLU A 433 36.61 68.57 10.25
C GLU A 433 36.15 68.45 8.79
N SER A 434 34.85 68.59 8.53
CA SER A 434 34.17 69.84 8.13
C SER A 434 34.30 70.13 6.63
N THR A 435 33.17 70.10 5.91
CA THR A 435 32.68 71.26 5.13
C THR A 435 31.32 70.98 4.50
N ARG A 436 30.45 71.99 4.63
CA ARG A 436 29.23 72.24 3.83
C ARG A 436 29.65 72.39 2.35
N ASN A 437 28.83 72.13 1.33
CA ASN A 437 27.63 72.90 0.94
C ASN A 437 27.01 72.32 -0.37
N PRO A 438 25.85 72.83 -0.82
CA PRO A 438 24.89 72.17 -1.71
C PRO A 438 24.99 72.63 -3.18
N GLY A 439 24.20 71.98 -4.04
CA GLY A 439 23.62 72.67 -5.19
C GLY A 439 23.63 71.90 -6.52
N GLY A 440 22.43 71.43 -6.90
CA GLY A 440 21.85 71.74 -8.20
C GLY A 440 22.27 70.92 -9.43
N TRP A 441 21.34 70.93 -10.39
CA TRP A 441 21.45 70.55 -11.80
C TRP A 441 21.08 69.10 -12.16
N ASN A 442 19.77 68.91 -12.36
CA ASN A 442 19.26 68.10 -13.47
C ASN A 442 19.76 68.69 -14.81
N PRO A 443 20.00 67.84 -15.81
CA PRO A 443 19.11 67.94 -16.97
C PRO A 443 18.64 66.57 -17.50
N VAL A 444 17.32 66.52 -17.69
CA VAL A 444 16.59 65.92 -18.80
C VAL A 444 17.46 65.34 -19.92
N MET A 445 17.33 64.02 -20.17
CA MET A 445 17.20 63.47 -21.52
C MET A 445 16.40 62.16 -21.52
N ASP A 446 15.39 62.20 -22.37
CA ASP A 446 14.90 61.16 -23.28
C ASP A 446 14.13 59.94 -22.77
N ARG A 447 12.83 60.07 -23.08
CA ARG A 447 11.78 59.07 -23.23
C ARG A 447 12.23 57.86 -24.05
N LEU A 448 12.06 56.68 -23.48
CA LEU A 448 11.79 55.45 -24.22
C LEU A 448 10.43 54.87 -23.79
N PRO A 449 9.69 54.24 -24.71
CA PRO A 449 8.27 53.93 -24.55
C PRO A 449 8.05 52.79 -23.54
N ALA A 450 6.97 52.96 -22.77
CA ALA A 450 6.48 52.02 -21.78
C ALA A 450 6.24 50.63 -22.38
N SER A 451 6.99 49.66 -21.89
CA SER A 451 6.58 48.25 -21.93
C SER A 451 5.33 48.07 -21.05
N PRO A 452 4.34 47.27 -21.48
CA PRO A 452 3.15 47.02 -20.67
C PRO A 452 3.53 46.35 -19.35
N PRO A 453 2.83 46.64 -18.24
CA PRO A 453 3.06 45.95 -16.98
C PRO A 453 2.68 44.48 -17.16
N ASN A 454 3.70 43.64 -17.25
CA ASN A 454 3.54 42.20 -17.25
C ASN A 454 3.17 41.80 -15.81
N HIS A 455 1.87 41.86 -15.50
CA HIS A 455 1.31 41.28 -14.28
C HIS A 455 1.32 39.75 -14.44
N SER A 456 2.50 39.13 -14.30
CA SER A 456 2.57 37.77 -13.83
C SER A 456 2.23 37.79 -12.35
N SER A 457 0.93 37.80 -12.03
CA SER A 457 0.41 37.48 -10.71
C SER A 457 0.81 36.04 -10.41
N GLY A 458 2.05 35.87 -9.95
CA GLY A 458 2.48 34.65 -9.29
C GLY A 458 1.61 34.51 -8.06
N ASP A 459 0.79 33.47 -8.04
CA ASP A 459 0.03 33.01 -6.87
C ASP A 459 1.03 32.62 -5.78
N THR A 460 1.62 33.63 -5.13
CA THR A 460 2.23 33.47 -3.83
C THR A 460 1.08 33.11 -2.90
N MET A 461 1.09 31.86 -2.40
CA MET A 461 0.10 31.45 -1.41
C MET A 461 0.06 32.51 -0.31
N PRO A 462 -1.13 33.04 0.03
CA PRO A 462 -1.23 34.03 1.08
C PRO A 462 -0.76 33.37 2.38
N HIS A 463 0.34 33.85 2.97
CA HIS A 463 0.85 33.42 4.28
C HIS A 463 -0.01 33.98 5.43
N SER A 464 -1.32 33.97 5.20
CA SER A 464 -2.36 34.44 6.09
C SER A 464 -2.69 33.38 7.13
N ARG A 465 -3.25 33.81 8.25
CA ARG A 465 -3.70 32.92 9.32
C ARG A 465 -4.74 31.90 8.84
N ASN A 466 -5.67 32.33 7.99
CA ASN A 466 -6.72 31.46 7.46
C ASN A 466 -6.16 30.39 6.54
N ALA A 467 -5.22 30.75 5.65
CA ALA A 467 -4.53 29.78 4.81
C ALA A 467 -3.76 28.75 5.64
N LEU A 468 -3.10 29.18 6.73
CA LEU A 468 -2.39 28.25 7.61
C LEU A 468 -3.36 27.27 8.26
N ARG A 469 -4.48 27.78 8.75
CA ARG A 469 -5.50 27.00 9.43
C ARG A 469 -6.14 25.96 8.51
N GLU A 470 -6.47 26.34 7.28
CA GLU A 470 -6.96 25.42 6.25
C GLU A 470 -5.93 24.34 5.94
N TRP A 471 -4.66 24.72 5.76
CA TRP A 471 -3.57 23.77 5.52
C TRP A 471 -3.37 22.79 6.67
N ILE A 472 -3.40 23.26 7.93
CA ILE A 472 -3.29 22.42 9.13
C ILE A 472 -4.41 21.39 9.15
N LEU A 473 -5.65 21.82 8.91
CA LEU A 473 -6.82 20.94 8.94
C LEU A 473 -6.77 19.91 7.81
N GLU A 474 -6.44 20.33 6.59
CA GLU A 474 -6.31 19.43 5.45
C GLU A 474 -5.24 18.36 5.70
N GLU A 475 -4.03 18.76 6.12
CA GLU A 475 -2.93 17.83 6.41
C GLU A 475 -3.28 16.89 7.57
N TYR A 476 -3.92 17.39 8.63
CA TYR A 476 -4.31 16.58 9.78
C TYR A 476 -5.43 15.58 9.41
N GLU A 477 -6.50 16.03 8.76
CA GLU A 477 -7.65 15.19 8.38
C GLU A 477 -7.29 14.14 7.33
N SER A 478 -6.35 14.44 6.43
CA SER A 478 -5.84 13.49 5.43
C SER A 478 -5.26 12.21 6.04
N ARG A 479 -4.86 12.23 7.32
CA ARG A 479 -4.32 11.08 8.05
C ARG A 479 -5.39 10.15 8.63
N GLY A 480 -6.66 10.56 8.61
CA GLY A 480 -7.80 9.73 9.05
C GLY A 480 -7.84 9.45 10.55
N TRP A 481 -7.32 10.36 11.39
CA TRP A 481 -7.46 10.25 12.83
C TRP A 481 -8.89 10.56 13.26
N ARG A 482 -9.37 9.86 14.30
CA ARG A 482 -10.74 10.02 14.81
C ARG A 482 -10.86 11.28 15.66
N ARG A 483 -9.84 11.54 16.47
CA ARG A 483 -9.79 12.73 17.32
C ARG A 483 -9.60 13.97 16.47
N ARG A 484 -10.48 14.96 16.63
CA ARG A 484 -10.37 16.25 15.94
C ARG A 484 -9.45 17.20 16.71
N LEU A 485 -8.83 18.13 15.98
CA LEU A 485 -8.13 19.25 16.59
C LEU A 485 -9.16 20.18 17.26
N THR A 486 -8.90 20.56 18.51
CA THR A 486 -9.71 21.54 19.23
C THR A 486 -9.36 22.96 18.79
N GLU A 487 -10.22 23.93 19.08
CA GLU A 487 -9.92 25.35 18.84
C GLU A 487 -8.65 25.80 19.57
N MET A 488 -8.37 25.21 20.74
CA MET A 488 -7.20 25.54 21.53
C MET A 488 -5.91 24.98 20.92
N ASP A 489 -5.99 23.82 20.26
CA ASP A 489 -4.90 23.26 19.46
C ASP A 489 -4.59 24.18 18.29
N LEU A 490 -5.61 24.60 17.53
CA LEU A 490 -5.44 25.48 16.37
C LEU A 490 -4.83 26.83 16.74
N ARG A 491 -5.31 27.47 17.81
CA ARG A 491 -4.71 28.72 18.31
C ARG A 491 -3.25 28.55 18.74
N THR A 492 -2.92 27.41 19.33
CA THR A 492 -1.53 27.12 19.70
C THR A 492 -0.67 26.94 18.46
N LEU A 493 -1.15 26.20 17.47
CA LEU A 493 -0.46 26.01 16.19
C LEU A 493 -0.25 27.33 15.44
N GLU A 494 -1.29 28.18 15.37
CA GLU A 494 -1.18 29.54 14.81
C GLU A 494 -0.10 30.34 15.57
N SER A 495 -0.08 30.27 16.90
CA SER A 495 0.94 30.93 17.70
C SER A 495 2.35 30.38 17.47
N GLN A 496 2.51 29.07 17.28
CA GLN A 496 3.81 28.45 16.97
C GLN A 496 4.31 28.86 15.58
N ALA A 497 3.41 29.10 14.64
CA ALA A 497 3.76 29.64 13.32
C ALA A 497 4.13 31.14 13.35
N GLY A 498 4.02 31.81 14.50
CA GLY A 498 4.37 33.22 14.67
C GLY A 498 3.18 34.18 14.61
N PHE A 499 1.94 33.70 14.51
CA PHE A 499 0.77 34.57 14.58
C PHE A 499 0.50 35.00 16.03
N PRO A 500 0.13 36.27 16.28
CA PRO A 500 -0.21 36.72 17.63
C PRO A 500 -1.51 36.07 18.11
N ALA A 501 -1.51 35.61 19.37
CA ALA A 501 -2.67 34.97 20.02
C ALA A 501 -3.94 35.85 20.07
N GLY A 502 -3.80 37.17 19.91
CA GLY A 502 -4.89 38.15 19.94
C GLY A 502 -5.63 38.37 18.62
N GLY A 503 -5.34 37.62 17.55
CA GLY A 503 -6.14 37.71 16.31
C GLY A 503 -5.79 38.87 15.37
N GLY A 504 -4.52 39.29 15.30
CA GLY A 504 -4.05 40.28 14.32
C GLY A 504 -3.85 39.70 12.92
N ASP A 505 -4.13 40.52 11.91
CA ASP A 505 -3.82 40.28 10.49
C ASP A 505 -2.33 40.60 10.24
N VAL A 506 -1.47 39.77 10.81
CA VAL A 506 -0.02 39.85 10.67
C VAL A 506 0.38 38.69 9.78
N ASP A 507 0.99 39.00 8.64
CA ASP A 507 1.56 37.99 7.77
C ASP A 507 2.81 37.37 8.42
N VAL A 508 2.93 36.06 8.28
CA VAL A 508 4.12 35.31 8.71
C VAL A 508 5.12 35.28 7.56
N SER A 509 6.42 35.42 7.88
CA SER A 509 7.44 35.34 6.84
C SER A 509 7.49 33.93 6.21
N PRO A 510 7.83 33.81 4.92
CA PRO A 510 7.93 32.50 4.26
C PRO A 510 8.87 31.50 4.97
N ILE A 511 9.95 31.99 5.57
CA ILE A 511 10.91 31.16 6.32
C ILE A 511 10.27 30.57 7.58
N GLN A 512 9.55 31.39 8.35
CA GLN A 512 8.84 30.92 9.55
C GLN A 512 7.74 29.93 9.19
N TRP A 513 7.06 30.14 8.06
CA TRP A 513 6.07 29.21 7.54
C TRP A 513 6.69 27.86 7.17
N GLU A 514 7.80 27.86 6.42
CA GLU A 514 8.50 26.63 6.05
C GLU A 514 9.01 25.87 7.27
N GLU A 515 9.55 26.58 8.26
CA GLU A 515 9.99 26.01 9.53
C GLU A 515 8.80 25.36 10.27
N PHE A 516 7.71 26.09 10.45
CA PHE A 516 6.51 25.57 11.11
C PHE A 516 5.94 24.35 10.37
N THR A 517 5.77 24.42 9.05
CA THR A 517 5.21 23.31 8.28
C THR A 517 6.08 22.05 8.36
N THR A 518 7.40 22.21 8.43
CA THR A 518 8.34 21.10 8.65
C THR A 518 8.17 20.50 10.04
N GLN A 519 8.18 21.33 11.09
CA GLN A 519 7.98 20.87 12.47
C GLN A 519 6.62 20.19 12.65
N PHE A 520 5.56 20.76 12.08
CA PHE A 520 4.21 20.19 12.16
C PHE A 520 4.16 18.83 11.47
N ARG A 521 4.77 18.65 10.30
CA ARG A 521 4.86 17.34 9.62
C ARG A 521 5.57 16.29 10.48
N ASP A 522 6.60 16.66 11.23
CA ASP A 522 7.27 15.75 12.18
C ASP A 522 6.34 15.35 13.33
N VAL A 523 5.57 16.30 13.86
CA VAL A 523 4.50 16.05 14.84
C VAL A 523 3.45 15.11 14.26
N LEU A 524 3.01 15.32 13.02
CA LEU A 524 2.05 14.43 12.34
C LEU A 524 2.64 13.03 12.16
N GLY A 525 3.94 12.91 11.85
CA GLY A 525 4.65 11.64 11.77
C GLY A 525 4.64 10.88 13.09
N LEU A 526 4.86 11.57 14.21
CA LEU A 526 4.72 11.01 15.55
C LEU A 526 3.28 10.58 15.83
N LEU A 527 2.29 11.44 15.56
CA LEU A 527 0.86 11.14 15.76
C LEU A 527 0.42 9.89 14.99
N THR A 528 0.95 9.64 13.79
CA THR A 528 0.66 8.42 13.05
C THR A 528 1.13 7.18 13.83
N LYS A 529 2.33 7.23 14.42
CA LYS A 529 2.88 6.12 15.23
C LYS A 529 2.12 5.89 16.54
N ILE A 530 1.66 6.96 17.18
CA ILE A 530 0.93 6.89 18.45
C ILE A 530 -0.59 6.94 18.28
N SER A 531 -1.09 6.79 17.06
CA SER A 531 -2.50 6.98 16.69
C SER A 531 -3.47 6.13 17.51
N ALA A 532 -3.07 4.92 17.89
CA ALA A 532 -3.85 4.05 18.75
C ALA A 532 -4.17 4.71 20.11
N VAL A 533 -3.22 5.42 20.71
CA VAL A 533 -3.38 6.10 22.01
C VAL A 533 -3.88 7.54 21.85
N TRP A 534 -3.47 8.24 20.78
CA TRP A 534 -3.93 9.59 20.46
C TRP A 534 -5.44 9.69 20.26
N ASN A 535 -6.06 8.66 19.67
CA ASN A 535 -7.50 8.60 19.41
C ASN A 535 -8.35 8.28 20.66
N HIS A 536 -7.77 8.05 21.85
CA HIS A 536 -8.54 7.90 23.08
C HIS A 536 -8.97 9.27 23.62
N GLU A 537 -10.27 9.53 23.64
CA GLU A 537 -10.85 10.79 24.13
C GLU A 537 -11.35 10.72 25.59
N ASP A 538 -11.67 9.54 26.13
CA ASP A 538 -12.07 9.36 27.54
C ASP A 538 -11.35 8.16 28.18
N PRO A 539 -10.31 8.38 29.00
CA PRO A 539 -9.65 9.67 29.24
C PRO A 539 -8.78 10.10 28.05
N CYS A 540 -8.57 11.40 27.90
CA CYS A 540 -7.58 11.95 26.97
C CYS A 540 -6.15 11.60 27.43
N VAL A 541 -5.56 10.53 26.88
CA VAL A 541 -4.27 9.99 27.35
C VAL A 541 -3.08 10.84 26.91
N ILE A 542 -3.07 11.25 25.64
CA ILE A 542 -2.09 12.19 25.09
C ILE A 542 -2.80 13.55 25.07
N SER A 543 -2.31 14.51 25.85
CA SER A 543 -2.81 15.87 25.79
C SER A 543 -2.68 16.44 24.39
N GLY A 544 -3.56 17.39 24.05
CA GLY A 544 -3.54 18.08 22.76
C GLY A 544 -2.25 18.87 22.52
N LEU A 545 -2.22 19.52 21.36
CA LEU A 545 -1.10 20.33 20.88
C LEU A 545 -0.93 21.63 21.68
N ASP A 546 -1.94 22.00 22.46
CA ASP A 546 -1.95 23.19 23.31
C ASP A 546 -1.19 23.04 24.65
N MET A 547 -0.77 21.83 25.01
CA MET A 547 -0.10 21.56 26.28
C MET A 547 1.41 21.70 26.18
N ASP A 548 1.93 22.84 26.64
CA ASP A 548 3.36 23.10 26.79
C ASP A 548 3.90 22.63 28.16
N ARG A 549 5.20 22.87 28.41
CA ARG A 549 5.84 22.52 29.70
C ARG A 549 5.23 23.29 30.88
N GLY A 550 4.93 24.58 30.71
CA GLY A 550 4.43 25.44 31.78
C GLY A 550 3.02 25.06 32.22
N ARG A 551 2.11 24.86 31.26
CA ARG A 551 0.74 24.37 31.49
C ARG A 551 0.76 22.98 32.12
N THR A 552 1.69 22.12 31.69
CA THR A 552 1.86 20.78 32.30
C THR A 552 2.25 20.88 33.76
N ALA A 553 3.21 21.76 34.09
CA ALA A 553 3.63 21.96 35.47
C ALA A 553 2.51 22.52 36.34
N GLN A 554 1.77 23.50 35.80
CA GLN A 554 0.59 24.07 36.47
C GLN A 554 -0.50 23.02 36.71
N ALA A 555 -0.79 22.17 35.72
CA ALA A 555 -1.79 21.11 35.83
C ALA A 555 -1.40 20.06 36.88
N LEU A 556 -0.12 19.68 36.95
CA LEU A 556 0.38 18.69 37.92
C LEU A 556 0.70 19.27 39.30
N ALA A 557 0.72 20.59 39.47
CA ALA A 557 1.12 21.23 40.73
C ALA A 557 0.27 20.79 41.92
N LYS A 558 -1.03 20.54 41.70
CA LYS A 558 -2.01 20.14 42.72
C LYS A 558 -2.27 18.63 42.77
N GLU A 559 -1.67 17.86 41.88
CA GLU A 559 -1.88 16.42 41.80
C GLU A 559 -0.91 15.65 42.70
N PRO A 560 -1.29 14.46 43.21
CA PRO A 560 -0.40 13.64 44.01
C PRO A 560 0.70 13.02 43.15
N SER A 561 1.78 12.62 43.82
CA SER A 561 2.86 11.86 43.20
C SER A 561 2.34 10.60 42.50
N GLY A 562 2.87 10.36 41.31
CA GLY A 562 2.47 9.30 40.40
C GLY A 562 1.45 9.73 39.34
N THR A 563 0.90 10.94 39.44
CA THR A 563 0.06 11.50 38.38
C THR A 563 0.93 11.99 37.22
N PHE A 564 0.54 11.70 35.97
CA PHE A 564 1.32 12.05 34.79
C PHE A 564 0.45 12.59 33.65
N ILE A 565 1.11 13.33 32.76
CA ILE A 565 0.58 13.85 31.51
C ILE A 565 1.55 13.45 30.38
N CYS A 566 1.02 13.00 29.25
CA CYS A 566 1.79 12.82 28.02
C CYS A 566 1.49 13.97 27.07
N ARG A 567 2.51 14.70 26.63
CA ARG A 567 2.38 15.82 25.68
C ARG A 567 3.36 15.71 24.53
N LEU A 568 3.06 16.40 23.43
CA LEU A 568 3.95 16.50 22.28
C LEU A 568 5.03 17.55 22.57
N SER A 569 6.25 17.32 22.08
CA SER A 569 7.35 18.28 22.24
C SER A 569 7.46 19.18 21.01
N TRP A 570 7.33 20.49 21.21
CA TRP A 570 7.59 21.48 20.16
C TRP A 570 9.07 21.85 20.04
N SER A 571 9.84 21.75 21.13
CA SER A 571 11.30 21.95 21.09
C SER A 571 12.04 20.76 20.46
N GLU A 572 11.41 19.59 20.43
CA GLU A 572 11.90 18.40 19.74
C GLU A 572 10.76 17.76 18.94
N PRO A 573 10.40 18.34 17.78
CA PRO A 573 9.33 17.82 16.94
C PRO A 573 9.54 16.33 16.63
N GLY A 574 8.46 15.56 16.71
CA GLY A 574 8.52 14.10 16.54
C GLY A 574 8.83 13.31 17.83
N SER A 575 8.96 13.96 18.98
CA SER A 575 9.11 13.32 20.30
C SER A 575 7.87 13.49 21.20
N LEU A 576 7.59 12.47 22.01
CA LEU A 576 6.57 12.50 23.06
C LEU A 576 7.23 12.73 24.43
N VAL A 577 6.66 13.58 25.28
CA VAL A 577 7.16 13.81 26.64
C VAL A 577 6.16 13.30 27.66
N LEU A 578 6.57 12.34 28.47
CA LEU A 578 5.86 11.90 29.67
C LEU A 578 6.36 12.72 30.85
N THR A 579 5.49 13.56 31.40
CA THR A 579 5.78 14.35 32.61
C THR A 579 5.03 13.78 33.79
N CYS A 580 5.74 13.41 34.85
CA CYS A 580 5.16 12.78 36.03
C CYS A 580 5.49 13.57 37.31
N LYS A 581 4.49 13.79 38.16
CA LYS A 581 4.68 14.31 39.51
C LYS A 581 5.34 13.23 40.36
N VAL A 582 6.48 13.52 40.99
CA VAL A 582 7.20 12.55 41.82
C VAL A 582 7.20 12.96 43.29
N ALA A 583 7.68 12.09 44.17
CA ALA A 583 7.79 12.40 45.60
C ALA A 583 8.88 13.48 45.83
N PRO A 584 8.70 14.38 46.82
CA PRO A 584 9.73 15.33 47.20
C PRO A 584 11.08 14.63 47.49
N GLY A 585 12.18 15.21 47.03
CA GLY A 585 13.53 14.65 47.21
C GLY A 585 13.96 13.63 46.16
N THR A 586 13.15 13.37 45.12
CA THR A 586 13.59 12.55 43.98
C THR A 586 14.74 13.25 43.24
N PRO A 587 15.95 12.64 43.12
CA PRO A 587 17.14 13.34 42.62
C PRO A 587 17.05 13.88 41.20
N ALA A 588 16.17 13.31 40.37
CA ALA A 588 15.98 13.69 38.96
C ALA A 588 14.79 14.63 38.73
N ALA A 589 14.08 15.04 39.79
CA ALA A 589 12.97 15.97 39.67
C ALA A 589 13.47 17.40 39.45
N ASP A 590 12.76 18.17 38.64
CA ASP A 590 13.01 19.60 38.52
C ASP A 590 12.48 20.39 39.73
N GLY A 591 12.61 21.72 39.69
CA GLY A 591 12.19 22.60 40.78
C GLY A 591 10.69 22.51 41.12
N ASP A 592 9.86 22.01 40.20
CA ASP A 592 8.42 21.83 40.39
C ASP A 592 8.08 20.42 40.94
N GLY A 593 9.10 19.60 41.20
CA GLY A 593 8.95 18.21 41.63
C GLY A 593 8.44 17.32 40.49
N LEU A 594 8.78 17.64 39.24
CA LEU A 594 8.35 16.90 38.05
C LEU A 594 9.53 16.17 37.43
N LEU A 595 9.26 14.96 36.94
CA LEU A 595 10.20 14.17 36.16
C LEU A 595 9.71 14.14 34.71
N HIS A 596 10.57 14.54 33.78
CA HIS A 596 10.28 14.57 32.35
C HIS A 596 11.04 13.45 31.63
N VAL A 597 10.33 12.61 30.90
CA VAL A 597 10.91 11.57 30.06
C VAL A 597 10.54 11.82 28.61
N ILE A 598 11.55 11.96 27.77
CA ILE A 598 11.38 12.11 26.32
C ILE A 598 11.44 10.73 25.69
N ILE A 599 10.43 10.43 24.88
CA ILE A 599 10.31 9.20 24.11
C ILE A 599 10.38 9.60 22.64
N GLY A 600 11.53 9.34 22.01
CA GLY A 600 11.80 9.75 20.64
C GLY A 600 11.13 8.84 19.61
N ALA A 601 11.10 9.31 18.36
CA ALA A 601 10.57 8.54 17.24
C ALA A 601 11.29 7.19 17.02
N LYS A 602 12.56 7.06 17.46
CA LYS A 602 13.34 5.80 17.40
C LYS A 602 12.86 4.81 18.45
N ASP A 603 12.68 5.26 19.69
CA ASP A 603 12.18 4.43 20.80
C ASP A 603 10.78 3.89 20.53
N LEU A 604 9.97 4.66 19.81
CA LEU A 604 8.64 4.27 19.37
C LEU A 604 8.63 3.25 18.23
N ASN A 605 9.74 3.11 17.49
CA ASN A 605 9.88 2.04 16.49
C ASN A 605 10.21 0.70 17.17
N GLU A 606 10.97 0.74 18.27
CA GLU A 606 11.37 -0.46 19.01
C GLU A 606 10.24 -0.97 19.90
N ARG A 607 9.44 -0.05 20.45
CA ARG A 607 8.38 -0.39 21.40
C ARG A 607 7.20 0.57 21.25
N ARG A 608 5.99 0.01 21.29
CA ARG A 608 4.75 0.80 21.27
C ARG A 608 4.65 1.77 22.45
N VAL A 609 4.01 2.92 22.22
CA VAL A 609 3.83 3.99 23.21
C VAL A 609 3.06 3.56 24.46
N ASP A 610 2.04 2.71 24.32
CA ASP A 610 1.25 2.18 25.44
C ASP A 610 2.11 1.31 26.36
N THR A 611 2.98 0.49 25.79
CA THR A 611 3.96 -0.32 26.54
C THR A 611 4.94 0.59 27.29
N TRP A 612 5.47 1.64 26.65
CA TRP A 612 6.34 2.64 27.31
C TRP A 612 5.66 3.27 28.53
N ILE A 613 4.44 3.80 28.36
CA ILE A 613 3.68 4.45 29.43
C ILE A 613 3.38 3.44 30.56
N ARG A 614 2.96 2.22 30.21
CA ARG A 614 2.62 1.16 31.17
C ARG A 614 3.80 0.75 32.03
N ASP A 615 4.96 0.53 31.44
CA ASP A 615 6.12 0.01 32.17
C ASP A 615 6.88 1.10 32.92
N TYR A 616 6.56 2.37 32.70
CA TYR A 616 7.14 3.47 33.48
C TYR A 616 6.61 3.45 34.93
N PRO A 617 7.45 3.10 35.94
CA PRO A 617 6.97 2.74 37.27
C PRO A 617 6.47 3.93 38.07
N ALA A 618 7.05 5.12 37.84
CA ALA A 618 6.63 6.33 38.54
C ALA A 618 5.23 6.80 38.09
N ALA A 619 4.81 6.51 36.85
CA ALA A 619 3.49 6.88 36.34
C ALA A 619 2.41 5.89 36.81
N THR A 620 1.53 6.30 37.71
CA THR A 620 0.43 5.46 38.21
C THR A 620 -0.94 5.91 37.73
N HIS A 621 -1.14 7.22 37.51
CA HIS A 621 -2.42 7.78 37.11
C HIS A 621 -2.27 8.77 35.95
N VAL A 622 -3.06 8.63 34.90
CA VAL A 622 -3.14 9.64 33.85
C VAL A 622 -4.05 10.77 34.33
N LEU A 623 -3.63 12.01 34.11
CA LEU A 623 -4.50 13.18 34.25
C LEU A 623 -5.02 13.57 32.88
N ASP A 624 -6.34 13.46 32.70
CA ASP A 624 -7.01 14.11 31.58
C ASP A 624 -7.10 15.61 31.89
N VAL A 625 -6.31 16.40 31.17
CA VAL A 625 -6.16 17.83 31.41
C VAL A 625 -7.41 18.65 31.07
N TYR A 626 -8.30 18.13 30.23
CA TYR A 626 -9.50 18.85 29.79
C TYR A 626 -10.69 18.56 30.70
N THR A 627 -10.78 17.33 31.22
CA THR A 627 -11.84 16.95 32.16
C THR A 627 -11.41 17.06 33.63
N HIS A 628 -10.12 17.33 33.88
CA HIS A 628 -9.49 17.27 35.19
C HIS A 628 -9.70 15.93 35.92
N LYS A 629 -9.94 14.86 35.16
CA LYS A 629 -10.21 13.53 35.67
C LYS A 629 -8.90 12.76 35.78
N ARG A 630 -8.58 12.32 37.01
CA ARG A 630 -7.47 11.41 37.26
C ARG A 630 -7.93 9.96 37.12
N VAL A 631 -7.30 9.20 36.22
CA VAL A 631 -7.66 7.80 35.95
C VAL A 631 -6.46 6.89 36.21
N ASP A 632 -6.70 5.76 36.88
CA ASP A 632 -5.67 4.73 37.08
C ASP A 632 -5.18 4.22 35.72
N LYS A 633 -3.87 4.30 35.49
CA LYS A 633 -3.20 3.86 34.27
C LYS A 633 -3.59 2.44 33.87
N ARG A 634 -3.77 1.54 34.85
CA ARG A 634 -4.14 0.14 34.61
C ARG A 634 -5.51 0.01 33.97
N LYS A 635 -6.46 0.89 34.29
CA LYS A 635 -7.81 0.89 33.70
C LYS A 635 -7.79 1.37 32.25
N VAL A 636 -6.96 2.36 31.96
CA VAL A 636 -6.82 2.95 30.62
C VAL A 636 -6.23 1.95 29.63
N PHE A 637 -5.23 1.17 30.05
CA PHE A 637 -4.52 0.22 29.19
C PHE A 637 -4.96 -1.25 29.37
N ALA A 638 -6.07 -1.52 30.07
CA ALA A 638 -6.57 -2.88 30.30
C ALA A 638 -7.13 -3.55 29.04
N SER A 639 -7.83 -2.80 28.19
CA SER A 639 -8.68 -3.32 27.10
C SER A 639 -7.91 -3.83 25.87
N ASN A 640 -6.64 -3.45 25.70
CA ASN A 640 -5.80 -3.93 24.59
C ASN A 640 -4.87 -5.08 25.00
N TYR A 641 -5.03 -5.59 26.22
CA TYR A 641 -4.20 -6.64 26.76
C TYR A 641 -4.99 -7.96 26.73
N THR A 642 -5.00 -8.60 25.56
CA THR A 642 -5.16 -10.06 25.52
C THR A 642 -3.90 -10.64 26.16
N ARG A 643 -3.86 -10.65 27.50
CA ARG A 643 -2.89 -11.44 28.24
C ARG A 643 -3.08 -12.86 27.71
N LEU A 644 -2.07 -13.42 27.06
CA LEU A 644 -1.96 -14.85 26.80
C LEU A 644 -1.90 -15.54 28.17
N ARG A 645 -3.04 -15.61 28.88
CA ARG A 645 -3.20 -16.35 30.13
C ARG A 645 -2.95 -17.85 29.93
N LEU A 646 -2.90 -18.30 28.68
CA LEU A 646 -2.45 -19.63 28.30
C LEU A 646 -1.04 -19.99 28.79
N MET A 647 -0.15 -19.03 29.10
CA MET A 647 1.16 -19.37 29.68
C MET A 647 1.14 -19.48 31.21
N ASP A 648 0.31 -18.68 31.91
CA ASP A 648 0.15 -18.81 33.37
C ASP A 648 -0.60 -20.13 33.71
N ASP A 649 -1.50 -20.59 32.84
CA ASP A 649 -2.19 -21.89 33.00
C ASP A 649 -1.27 -23.08 32.67
N LEU A 650 -0.32 -22.96 31.72
CA LEU A 650 0.66 -24.01 31.41
C LEU A 650 1.65 -24.25 32.56
N ASP A 651 2.07 -23.20 33.26
CA ASP A 651 2.91 -23.35 34.45
C ASP A 651 2.14 -24.04 35.59
N SER A 652 0.83 -23.76 35.72
CA SER A 652 -0.03 -24.45 36.70
C SER A 652 -0.32 -25.92 36.34
N MET A 653 -0.30 -26.28 35.06
CA MET A 653 -0.43 -27.66 34.59
C MET A 653 0.88 -28.46 34.66
N SER A 654 2.03 -27.79 34.74
CA SER A 654 3.35 -28.45 34.88
C SER A 654 3.69 -28.89 36.31
N GLN A 655 2.91 -28.45 37.30
CA GLN A 655 3.08 -28.78 38.73
C GLN A 655 2.00 -29.73 39.28
N GLY A 656 1.19 -30.35 38.41
CA GLY A 656 0.12 -31.29 38.77
C GLY A 656 0.47 -32.75 38.50
#